data_AF-A0A836S9K2-F1
#
_entry.id   AF-A0A836S9K2-F1
#
_cell.length_a   1.000
_cell.length_b   1.000
_cell.length_c   1.000
_cell.angle_alpha   90.00
_cell.angle_beta   90.00
_cell.angle_gamma   90.00
#
_symmetry.space_group_name_H-M   'P 1'
#
loop_
_entity.id
_entity.type
_entity.pdbx_description
1 polymer ?
#
loop_
_entity_poly.entity_id
_entity_poly.type
_entity_poly.pdbx_seq_one_letter_code
_entity_poly.pdbx_strand_id
1 'polypeptide(L)'
;MSFSMRSFFQLLLTPFQMFFWLIFHPSAWRHYINRIDPTLAPDFALADLPPQHHPELKRLWYSVFLIQPVLIGCLIGIVFLTINFFLGFFIEGLLPVINMVFELLGINKILEIQTIADMISFENMILGISYGMMLCLVGSLISSFTVSFAFGIVAGTLGGLLTGMLFGIAGTTGHIAGIGLGIFVMSLAGSILASLSLEHNKRAIGRQFVGVIIGLTVSALVLVLGSLLGGVLGELLILPSFVQLTIAQAKIIGMAAAAGLIIGWRFRDWRWMGTLALLFTSIIWLLISLIFNVVNEVDVTQMLWLKRLLSGLTGGTVNAILFSILFTLPYMFASMLARYIAGVWAGIVAGILGSGSAYLLFAIIVEPEQYLWLLGGGLFSIILGLSYRKWLPLFLYPLTAAWNGLLLIAQRRQPEQSLKFLHQHSVFWDEHQYLPLWGLEKQLVRVYQYDQQAATAAMIQLSAGAQNWAVQAAYLELDSESLMACDSIFEMAEVHQTLLSSDKLTGTAGSWLNSFREMSLDIEAALSQQGHYQQHAMLKNVLGRLKGSLVGSESAQRFREMASKWQSIITTFAAELLNMQDIPNPYTFGPPLNKKVHDVFADRPEVTTRLEQLLQTRHCPPLLLYGQRRTGKTTLLMNLDMLLPKTFVMLFVDCQGPLAWARDHARFFYQLGRTMAEAAKHYPDLTFPPLDEEYLRTDPFTRFDDWLNKLEQATGDKTLLLALDEFVTLNEGFSDNRLQPTAILGMFRHIIQHRPRFRLLFGGTHTFSELQHWASYMINVQTVHISYLSEHDTRQLIEQPV
;
A
#
# COMPACT_ATOMS: atom_id res chain seq x y z
N MET A 1 6.73 -50.57 -2.40
CA MET A 1 6.08 -49.25 -2.35
C MET A 1 4.60 -49.46 -2.09
N SER A 2 4.12 -49.23 -0.87
CA SER A 2 2.68 -49.26 -0.58
C SER A 2 2.04 -47.98 -1.13
N PHE A 3 1.47 -48.05 -2.33
CA PHE A 3 0.61 -46.97 -2.83
C PHE A 3 -0.62 -46.88 -1.91
N SER A 4 -0.66 -45.87 -1.04
CA SER A 4 -1.87 -45.60 -0.27
C SER A 4 -2.96 -45.12 -1.23
N MET A 5 -4.22 -45.47 -0.96
CA MET A 5 -5.36 -45.04 -1.79
C MET A 5 -5.36 -43.50 -1.99
N ARG A 6 -4.95 -42.73 -0.96
CA ARG A 6 -4.77 -41.27 -1.05
C ARG A 6 -3.73 -40.84 -2.09
N SER A 7 -2.59 -41.53 -2.16
CA SER A 7 -1.53 -41.21 -3.13
C SER A 7 -1.95 -41.44 -4.59
N PHE A 8 -2.77 -42.47 -4.82
CA PHE A 8 -3.34 -42.76 -6.14
C PHE A 8 -4.35 -41.69 -6.59
N PHE A 9 -5.29 -41.31 -5.73
CA PHE A 9 -6.26 -40.24 -6.04
C PHE A 9 -5.58 -38.89 -6.28
N GLN A 10 -4.54 -38.55 -5.52
CA GLN A 10 -3.76 -37.34 -5.78
C GLN A 10 -3.09 -37.36 -7.16
N LEU A 11 -2.58 -38.51 -7.59
CA LEU A 11 -1.96 -38.68 -8.91
C LEU A 11 -2.96 -38.43 -10.05
N LEU A 12 -4.21 -38.89 -9.89
CA LEU A 12 -5.30 -38.68 -10.86
C LEU A 12 -5.80 -37.23 -10.89
N LEU A 13 -5.78 -36.53 -9.75
CA LEU A 13 -6.24 -35.13 -9.67
C LEU A 13 -5.19 -34.14 -10.21
N THR A 14 -3.92 -34.54 -10.23
CA THR A 14 -2.79 -33.67 -10.58
C THR A 14 -2.93 -33.01 -11.97
N PRO A 15 -3.29 -33.72 -13.06
CA PRO A 15 -3.47 -33.10 -14.37
C PRO A 15 -4.59 -32.05 -14.40
N PHE A 16 -5.71 -32.32 -13.74
CA PHE A 16 -6.83 -31.37 -13.63
C PHE A 16 -6.42 -30.13 -12.83
N GLN A 17 -5.67 -30.31 -11.75
CA GLN A 17 -5.15 -29.23 -10.93
C GLN A 17 -4.19 -28.32 -11.71
N MET A 18 -3.27 -28.89 -12.50
CA MET A 18 -2.36 -28.12 -13.35
C MET A 18 -3.11 -27.35 -14.43
N PHE A 19 -4.05 -28.03 -15.11
CA PHE A 19 -4.88 -27.38 -16.11
C PHE A 19 -5.71 -26.23 -15.50
N PHE A 20 -6.26 -26.42 -14.30
CA PHE A 20 -6.97 -25.39 -13.56
C PHE A 20 -6.06 -24.21 -13.19
N TRP A 21 -4.85 -24.46 -12.68
CA TRP A 21 -3.89 -23.40 -12.39
C TRP A 21 -3.51 -22.59 -13.62
N LEU A 22 -3.28 -23.25 -14.75
CA LEU A 22 -2.90 -22.56 -15.99
C LEU A 22 -4.00 -21.63 -16.52
N ILE A 23 -5.27 -21.95 -16.29
CA ILE A 23 -6.41 -21.16 -16.78
C ILE A 23 -6.85 -20.10 -15.76
N PHE A 24 -7.03 -20.48 -14.49
CA PHE A 24 -7.67 -19.65 -13.47
C PHE A 24 -6.68 -19.01 -12.50
N HIS A 25 -5.61 -19.74 -12.14
CA HIS A 25 -4.67 -19.33 -11.10
C HIS A 25 -3.18 -19.40 -11.53
N PRO A 26 -2.76 -18.63 -12.56
CA PRO A 26 -1.38 -18.69 -13.07
C PRO A 26 -0.30 -18.45 -12.01
N SER A 27 -0.59 -17.71 -10.94
CA SER A 27 0.33 -17.51 -9.83
C SER A 27 0.62 -18.80 -9.05
N ALA A 28 -0.34 -19.73 -8.90
CA ALA A 28 -0.06 -21.04 -8.30
C ALA A 28 0.86 -21.86 -9.20
N TRP A 29 0.69 -21.81 -10.52
CA TRP A 29 1.62 -22.47 -11.44
C TRP A 29 3.04 -21.94 -11.25
N ARG A 30 3.21 -20.61 -11.22
CA ARG A 30 4.52 -19.97 -10.97
C ARG A 30 5.11 -20.38 -9.63
N HIS A 31 4.31 -20.34 -8.56
CA HIS A 31 4.77 -20.72 -7.23
C HIS A 31 5.14 -22.20 -7.14
N TYR A 32 4.38 -23.07 -7.82
CA TYR A 32 4.64 -24.49 -7.89
C TYR A 32 5.96 -24.80 -8.63
N ILE A 33 6.20 -24.16 -9.78
CA ILE A 33 7.46 -24.30 -10.51
C ILE A 33 8.64 -23.74 -9.72
N ASN A 34 8.48 -22.55 -9.13
CA ASN A 34 9.50 -21.92 -8.29
C ASN A 34 9.86 -22.78 -7.05
N ARG A 35 8.93 -23.59 -6.55
CA ARG A 35 9.18 -24.55 -5.46
C ARG A 35 10.00 -25.76 -5.92
N ILE A 36 9.79 -26.23 -7.16
CA ILE A 36 10.55 -27.34 -7.74
C ILE A 36 12.00 -26.91 -7.98
N ASP A 37 12.18 -25.76 -8.63
CA ASP A 37 13.48 -25.15 -8.90
C ASP A 37 13.31 -23.61 -9.07
N PRO A 38 13.90 -22.79 -8.18
CA PRO A 38 13.82 -21.33 -8.28
C PRO A 38 14.48 -20.73 -9.52
N THR A 39 15.36 -21.48 -10.19
CA THR A 39 16.05 -21.03 -11.41
C THR A 39 15.24 -21.32 -12.68
N LEU A 40 14.17 -22.12 -12.58
CA LEU A 40 13.34 -22.52 -13.71
C LEU A 40 12.27 -21.48 -14.02
N ALA A 41 12.27 -20.96 -15.25
CA ALA A 41 11.24 -20.04 -15.71
C ALA A 41 9.87 -20.73 -15.79
N PRO A 42 8.75 -20.05 -15.47
CA PRO A 42 7.41 -20.67 -15.48
C PRO A 42 6.91 -21.08 -16.87
N ASP A 43 7.53 -20.58 -17.93
CA ASP A 43 7.28 -20.87 -19.34
C ASP A 43 8.31 -21.84 -19.96
N PHE A 44 9.11 -22.53 -19.15
CA PHE A 44 10.16 -23.46 -19.62
C PHE A 44 9.68 -24.49 -20.64
N ALA A 45 10.55 -24.83 -21.60
CA ALA A 45 10.42 -25.99 -22.47
C ALA A 45 11.28 -27.15 -21.94
N LEU A 46 10.87 -28.40 -22.15
CA LEU A 46 11.66 -29.55 -21.69
C LEU A 46 13.05 -29.61 -22.34
N ALA A 47 13.20 -29.06 -23.56
CA ALA A 47 14.49 -28.98 -24.24
C ALA A 47 15.49 -28.02 -23.58
N ASP A 48 15.03 -27.09 -22.74
CA ASP A 48 15.89 -26.11 -22.07
C ASP A 48 16.31 -26.57 -20.65
N LEU A 49 15.82 -27.73 -20.18
CA LEU A 49 16.15 -28.24 -18.85
C LEU A 49 17.61 -28.73 -18.79
N PRO A 50 18.36 -28.38 -17.73
CA PRO A 50 19.68 -28.97 -17.51
C PRO A 50 19.54 -30.49 -17.25
N PRO A 51 20.57 -31.30 -17.54
CA PRO A 51 20.55 -32.76 -17.37
C PRO A 51 20.45 -33.24 -15.90
N GLN A 52 20.26 -32.33 -14.95
CA GLN A 52 20.12 -32.65 -13.53
C GLN A 52 18.74 -33.24 -13.24
N HIS A 53 18.73 -34.30 -12.44
CA HIS A 53 17.55 -35.13 -12.24
C HIS A 53 16.75 -34.67 -11.01
N HIS A 54 15.66 -33.92 -11.24
CA HIS A 54 14.70 -33.62 -10.18
C HIS A 54 13.60 -34.69 -10.14
N PRO A 55 13.42 -35.41 -9.01
CA PRO A 55 12.38 -36.44 -8.91
C PRO A 55 10.96 -35.88 -9.05
N GLU A 56 10.74 -34.60 -8.71
CA GLU A 56 9.45 -33.93 -8.87
C GLU A 56 9.10 -33.67 -10.35
N LEU A 57 10.08 -33.36 -11.21
CA LEU A 57 9.88 -33.24 -12.67
C LEU A 57 9.46 -34.58 -13.29
N LYS A 58 10.01 -35.69 -12.81
CA LYS A 58 9.57 -37.03 -13.27
C LYS A 58 8.10 -37.27 -12.97
N ARG A 59 7.61 -36.82 -11.81
CA ARG A 59 6.18 -36.92 -11.46
C ARG A 59 5.31 -36.12 -12.42
N LEU A 60 5.77 -34.94 -12.86
CA LEU A 60 5.09 -34.14 -13.89
C LEU A 60 5.02 -34.87 -15.23
N TRP A 61 6.10 -35.56 -15.62
CA TRP A 61 6.13 -36.31 -16.86
C TRP A 61 5.13 -37.45 -16.84
N TYR A 62 5.07 -38.22 -15.75
CA TYR A 62 4.07 -39.27 -15.62
C TYR A 62 2.64 -38.71 -15.59
N SER A 63 2.40 -37.57 -14.92
CA SER A 63 1.06 -36.98 -14.91
C SER A 63 0.60 -36.48 -16.28
N VAL A 64 1.47 -35.81 -17.04
CA VAL A 64 1.12 -35.19 -18.32
C VAL A 64 1.18 -36.17 -19.50
N PHE A 65 2.15 -37.08 -19.54
CA PHE A 65 2.33 -37.96 -20.71
C PHE A 65 1.73 -39.36 -20.54
N LEU A 66 1.44 -39.81 -19.31
CA LEU A 66 0.83 -41.13 -19.08
C LEU A 66 -0.63 -41.00 -18.62
N ILE A 67 -0.87 -40.20 -17.57
CA ILE A 67 -2.18 -40.15 -16.91
C ILE A 67 -3.15 -39.27 -17.68
N GLN A 68 -2.73 -38.06 -18.06
CA GLN A 68 -3.58 -37.09 -18.73
C GLN A 68 -4.21 -37.61 -20.05
N PRO A 69 -3.49 -38.28 -20.97
CA PRO A 69 -4.11 -38.82 -22.18
C PRO A 69 -5.20 -39.85 -21.87
N VAL A 70 -4.95 -40.75 -20.91
CA VAL A 70 -5.93 -41.75 -20.47
C VAL A 70 -7.16 -41.08 -19.87
N LEU A 71 -6.98 -40.07 -19.02
CA LEU A 71 -8.08 -39.30 -18.44
C LEU A 71 -8.93 -38.62 -19.51
N ILE A 72 -8.31 -38.02 -20.53
CA ILE A 72 -9.03 -37.41 -21.65
C ILE A 72 -9.84 -38.46 -22.42
N GLY A 73 -9.25 -39.62 -22.71
CA GLY A 73 -9.97 -40.72 -23.34
C GLY A 73 -11.18 -41.20 -22.53
N CYS A 74 -11.00 -41.39 -21.22
CA CYS A 74 -12.10 -41.73 -20.31
C CYS A 74 -13.18 -40.65 -20.27
N LEU A 75 -12.79 -39.37 -20.27
CA LEU A 75 -13.73 -38.25 -20.22
C LEU A 75 -14.55 -38.14 -21.51
N ILE A 76 -13.93 -38.32 -22.68
CA ILE A 76 -14.63 -38.42 -23.97
C ILE A 76 -15.63 -39.58 -23.93
N GLY A 77 -15.19 -40.76 -23.46
CA GLY A 77 -16.05 -41.93 -23.33
C GLY A 77 -17.25 -41.69 -22.41
N ILE A 78 -17.05 -41.09 -21.24
CA ILE A 78 -18.13 -40.74 -20.30
C ILE A 78 -19.10 -39.75 -20.93
N VAL A 79 -18.61 -38.73 -21.63
CA VAL A 79 -19.47 -37.75 -22.31
C VAL A 79 -20.32 -38.43 -23.39
N PHE A 80 -19.73 -39.28 -24.23
CA PHE A 80 -20.49 -40.02 -25.23
C PHE A 80 -21.51 -40.98 -24.62
N LEU A 81 -21.15 -41.69 -23.53
CA LEU A 81 -22.09 -42.54 -22.80
C LEU A 81 -23.25 -41.71 -22.21
N THR A 82 -22.96 -40.52 -21.70
CA THR A 82 -23.97 -39.62 -21.14
C THR A 82 -24.90 -39.10 -22.24
N ILE A 83 -24.35 -38.68 -23.38
CA ILE A 83 -25.11 -38.25 -24.56
C ILE A 83 -26.02 -39.39 -25.04
N ASN A 84 -25.48 -40.59 -25.22
CA ASN A 84 -26.26 -41.76 -25.65
C ASN A 84 -27.32 -42.14 -24.60
N PHE A 85 -27.02 -42.06 -23.30
CA PHE A 85 -27.98 -42.32 -22.23
C PHE A 85 -29.15 -41.34 -22.26
N PHE A 86 -28.88 -40.03 -22.38
CA PHE A 86 -29.95 -39.03 -22.49
C PHE A 86 -30.75 -39.20 -23.78
N LEU A 87 -30.09 -39.37 -24.93
CA LEU A 87 -30.77 -39.61 -26.20
C LEU A 87 -31.64 -40.86 -26.14
N GLY A 88 -31.14 -41.98 -25.62
CA GLY A 88 -31.91 -43.20 -25.42
C GLY A 88 -33.08 -43.02 -24.45
N PHE A 89 -32.87 -42.35 -23.32
CA PHE A 89 -33.95 -42.04 -22.37
C PHE A 89 -35.07 -41.22 -23.02
N PHE A 90 -34.73 -40.20 -23.82
CA PHE A 90 -35.73 -39.37 -24.50
C PHE A 90 -36.40 -40.08 -25.67
N ILE A 91 -35.64 -40.74 -26.54
CA ILE A 91 -36.12 -41.35 -27.79
C ILE A 91 -36.81 -42.70 -27.53
N GLU A 92 -36.21 -43.58 -26.74
CA GLU A 92 -36.75 -44.92 -26.48
C GLU A 92 -37.65 -44.96 -25.24
N GLY A 93 -37.46 -44.03 -24.29
CA GLY A 93 -38.24 -43.98 -23.05
C GLY A 93 -39.41 -43.01 -23.11
N LEU A 94 -39.13 -41.71 -23.23
CA LEU A 94 -40.13 -40.65 -23.09
C LEU A 94 -41.03 -40.51 -24.32
N LEU A 95 -40.47 -40.57 -25.52
CA LEU A 95 -41.19 -40.33 -26.77
C LEU A 95 -42.32 -41.36 -27.02
N PRO A 96 -42.16 -42.68 -26.77
CA PRO A 96 -43.25 -43.64 -26.89
C PRO A 96 -44.38 -43.36 -25.89
N VAL A 97 -44.06 -42.92 -24.67
CA VAL A 97 -45.05 -42.54 -23.66
C VAL A 97 -45.84 -41.31 -24.11
N ILE A 98 -45.16 -40.28 -24.64
CA ILE A 98 -45.81 -39.09 -25.20
C ILE A 98 -46.72 -39.49 -26.37
N ASN A 99 -46.23 -40.32 -27.30
CA ASN A 99 -47.01 -40.77 -28.45
C ASN A 99 -48.22 -41.62 -28.05
N MET A 100 -48.10 -42.47 -27.04
CA MET A 100 -49.22 -43.22 -26.46
C MET A 100 -50.27 -42.29 -25.85
N VAL A 101 -49.86 -41.28 -25.08
CA VAL A 101 -50.76 -40.27 -24.50
C VAL A 101 -51.47 -39.48 -25.60
N PHE A 102 -50.77 -39.14 -26.69
CA PHE A 102 -51.35 -38.40 -27.80
C PHE A 102 -52.36 -39.22 -28.59
N GLU A 103 -52.09 -40.51 -28.80
CA GLU A 103 -53.02 -41.46 -29.40
C GLU A 103 -54.29 -41.63 -28.55
N LEU A 104 -54.16 -41.70 -27.22
CA LEU A 104 -55.29 -41.70 -26.27
C LEU A 104 -56.14 -40.42 -26.31
N LEU A 105 -55.53 -39.27 -26.63
CA LEU A 105 -56.19 -37.97 -26.71
C LEU A 105 -56.75 -37.66 -28.12
N GLY A 106 -56.62 -38.56 -29.09
CA GLY A 106 -57.07 -38.34 -30.48
C GLY A 106 -56.26 -37.27 -31.22
N ILE A 107 -55.06 -36.95 -30.75
CA ILE A 107 -54.14 -35.99 -31.36
C ILE A 107 -53.22 -36.77 -32.30
N ASN A 108 -53.04 -36.30 -33.55
CA ASN A 108 -52.09 -36.90 -34.49
C ASN A 108 -50.70 -37.02 -33.84
N LYS A 109 -50.04 -38.15 -34.01
CA LYS A 109 -48.69 -38.39 -33.48
C LYS A 109 -47.76 -37.23 -33.84
N ILE A 110 -46.99 -36.75 -32.87
CA ILE A 110 -45.85 -35.88 -33.18
C ILE A 110 -44.88 -36.72 -34.01
N LEU A 111 -44.48 -36.16 -35.16
CA LEU A 111 -43.42 -36.60 -36.08
C LEU A 111 -42.87 -38.01 -35.82
N GLU A 112 -42.97 -38.90 -36.81
CA GLU A 112 -41.97 -39.97 -36.95
C GLU A 112 -40.59 -39.29 -37.02
N ILE A 113 -39.86 -39.29 -35.91
CA ILE A 113 -38.48 -38.82 -35.84
C ILE A 113 -37.61 -39.86 -36.55
N GLN A 114 -37.81 -40.06 -37.84
CA GLN A 114 -36.84 -40.74 -38.70
C GLN A 114 -35.63 -39.84 -39.00
N THR A 115 -35.61 -38.59 -38.52
CA THR A 115 -34.63 -37.58 -38.94
C THR A 115 -33.78 -36.97 -37.83
N ILE A 116 -33.88 -37.38 -36.56
CA ILE A 116 -33.08 -36.72 -35.50
C ILE A 116 -32.46 -37.72 -34.52
N ALA A 117 -31.13 -37.78 -34.59
CA ALA A 117 -30.14 -38.35 -33.68
C ALA A 117 -29.91 -39.87 -33.74
N ASP A 118 -29.16 -40.32 -34.76
CA ASP A 118 -28.43 -41.58 -34.65
C ASP A 118 -27.59 -41.55 -33.37
N MET A 119 -27.76 -42.53 -32.48
CA MET A 119 -26.89 -42.71 -31.34
C MET A 119 -25.44 -42.77 -31.81
N ILE A 120 -24.51 -42.23 -31.03
CA ILE A 120 -23.09 -42.32 -31.37
C ILE A 120 -22.70 -43.79 -31.35
N SER A 121 -22.35 -44.34 -32.51
CA SER A 121 -22.00 -45.75 -32.65
C SER A 121 -20.77 -46.09 -31.81
N PHE A 122 -20.68 -47.34 -31.34
CA PHE A 122 -19.55 -47.81 -30.54
C PHE A 122 -18.21 -47.60 -31.25
N GLU A 123 -18.16 -47.80 -32.57
CA GLU A 123 -16.96 -47.63 -33.38
C GLU A 123 -16.56 -46.16 -33.52
N ASN A 124 -17.53 -45.25 -33.60
CA ASN A 124 -17.27 -43.80 -33.59
C ASN A 124 -16.82 -43.33 -32.20
N MET A 125 -17.33 -43.92 -31.11
CA MET A 125 -16.79 -43.68 -29.77
C MET A 125 -15.31 -44.10 -29.68
N ILE A 126 -14.97 -45.29 -30.19
CA ILE A 126 -13.58 -45.77 -30.26
C ILE A 126 -12.69 -44.80 -31.06
N LEU A 127 -13.18 -44.34 -32.21
CA LEU A 127 -12.47 -43.35 -33.03
C LEU A 127 -12.17 -42.09 -32.22
N GLY A 128 -13.20 -41.48 -31.60
CA GLY A 128 -13.06 -40.25 -30.83
C GLY A 128 -12.14 -40.40 -29.62
N ILE A 129 -12.27 -41.49 -28.87
CA ILE A 129 -11.42 -41.80 -27.70
C ILE A 129 -9.96 -41.95 -28.15
N SER A 130 -9.68 -42.86 -29.08
CA SER A 130 -8.30 -43.14 -29.52
C SER A 130 -7.64 -41.95 -30.20
N TYR A 131 -8.39 -41.19 -30.99
CA TYR A 131 -7.94 -39.95 -31.62
C TYR A 131 -7.59 -38.89 -30.58
N GLY A 132 -8.50 -38.62 -29.63
CA GLY A 132 -8.29 -37.63 -28.58
C GLY A 132 -7.12 -37.98 -27.64
N MET A 133 -6.98 -39.26 -27.29
CA MET A 133 -5.86 -39.76 -26.49
C MET A 133 -4.52 -39.55 -27.19
N MET A 134 -4.39 -39.96 -28.46
CA MET A 134 -3.14 -39.79 -29.20
C MET A 134 -2.81 -38.33 -29.47
N LEU A 135 -3.82 -37.50 -29.75
CA LEU A 135 -3.60 -36.08 -29.95
C LEU A 135 -3.12 -35.41 -28.66
N CYS A 136 -3.73 -35.75 -27.52
CA CYS A 136 -3.29 -35.30 -26.21
C CYS A 136 -1.85 -35.73 -25.91
N LEU A 137 -1.51 -37.01 -26.09
CA LEU A 137 -0.19 -37.57 -25.82
C LEU A 137 0.90 -36.91 -26.68
N VAL A 138 0.76 -37.04 -28.01
CA VAL A 138 1.79 -36.64 -28.97
C VAL A 138 1.88 -35.12 -29.06
N GLY A 139 0.74 -34.43 -29.03
CA GLY A 139 0.66 -32.97 -29.04
C GLY A 139 1.28 -32.37 -27.79
N SER A 140 0.96 -32.91 -26.60
CA SER A 140 1.59 -32.47 -25.35
C SER A 140 3.08 -32.72 -25.37
N LEU A 141 3.55 -33.85 -25.90
CA LEU A 141 4.97 -34.22 -25.91
C LEU A 141 5.78 -33.26 -26.78
N ILE A 142 5.39 -33.07 -28.04
CA ILE A 142 6.12 -32.21 -28.98
C ILE A 142 6.05 -30.76 -28.50
N SER A 143 4.87 -30.29 -28.09
CA SER A 143 4.68 -28.91 -27.66
C SER A 143 5.37 -28.60 -26.33
N SER A 144 5.36 -29.52 -25.36
CA SER A 144 6.11 -29.38 -24.09
C SER A 144 7.61 -29.39 -24.31
N PHE A 145 8.09 -30.17 -25.28
CA PHE A 145 9.50 -30.24 -25.61
C PHE A 145 10.00 -28.99 -26.32
N THR A 146 9.19 -28.43 -27.22
CA THR A 146 9.64 -27.39 -28.16
C THR A 146 9.18 -25.98 -27.83
N VAL A 147 7.97 -25.80 -27.30
CA VAL A 147 7.37 -24.48 -27.02
C VAL A 147 7.47 -24.16 -25.54
N SER A 148 6.70 -24.89 -24.72
CA SER A 148 6.63 -24.73 -23.27
C SER A 148 5.82 -25.88 -22.67
N PHE A 149 6.18 -26.33 -21.47
CA PHE A 149 5.46 -27.39 -20.77
C PHE A 149 3.99 -26.99 -20.47
N ALA A 150 3.76 -25.74 -20.05
CA ALA A 150 2.43 -25.21 -19.82
C ALA A 150 1.58 -25.17 -21.10
N PHE A 151 2.19 -24.72 -22.21
CA PHE A 151 1.53 -24.69 -23.51
C PHE A 151 1.15 -26.11 -23.97
N GLY A 152 2.05 -27.07 -23.81
CA GLY A 152 1.79 -28.48 -24.15
C GLY A 152 0.64 -29.09 -23.35
N ILE A 153 0.55 -28.83 -22.04
CA ILE A 153 -0.57 -29.30 -21.21
C ILE A 153 -1.91 -28.80 -21.77
N VAL A 154 -2.04 -27.49 -22.02
CA VAL A 154 -3.30 -26.89 -22.47
C VAL A 154 -3.66 -27.31 -23.89
N ALA A 155 -2.70 -27.22 -24.82
CA ALA A 155 -2.92 -27.57 -26.21
C ALA A 155 -3.28 -29.06 -26.36
N GLY A 156 -2.61 -29.93 -25.59
CA GLY A 156 -2.89 -31.35 -25.57
C GLY A 156 -4.22 -31.73 -24.91
N THR A 157 -4.54 -31.19 -23.73
CA THR A 157 -5.82 -31.50 -23.06
C THR A 157 -7.01 -31.05 -23.90
N LEU A 158 -7.06 -29.76 -24.27
CA LEU A 158 -8.20 -29.19 -24.97
C LEU A 158 -8.24 -29.65 -26.42
N GLY A 159 -7.10 -29.72 -27.08
CA GLY A 159 -7.01 -30.25 -28.44
C GLY A 159 -7.50 -31.69 -28.48
N GLY A 160 -7.00 -32.54 -27.57
CA GLY A 160 -7.40 -33.95 -27.51
C GLY A 160 -8.87 -34.12 -27.18
N LEU A 161 -9.37 -33.37 -26.20
CA LEU A 161 -10.77 -33.42 -25.78
C LEU A 161 -11.73 -32.98 -26.89
N LEU A 162 -11.56 -31.75 -27.39
CA LEU A 162 -12.49 -31.13 -28.33
C LEU A 162 -12.43 -31.81 -29.69
N THR A 163 -11.23 -32.12 -30.18
CA THR A 163 -11.06 -32.78 -31.48
C THR A 163 -11.49 -34.24 -31.40
N GLY A 164 -11.18 -34.95 -30.31
CA GLY A 164 -11.65 -36.31 -30.09
C GLY A 164 -13.18 -36.41 -30.02
N MET A 165 -13.84 -35.48 -29.31
CA MET A 165 -15.30 -35.38 -29.30
C MET A 165 -15.86 -35.16 -30.70
N LEU A 166 -15.27 -34.24 -31.45
CA LEU A 166 -15.74 -33.88 -32.79
C LEU A 166 -15.63 -35.05 -33.77
N PHE A 167 -14.50 -35.76 -33.81
CA PHE A 167 -14.36 -36.94 -34.69
C PHE A 167 -15.24 -38.10 -34.25
N GLY A 168 -15.50 -38.25 -32.95
CA GLY A 168 -16.44 -39.27 -32.46
C GLY A 168 -17.90 -38.95 -32.78
N ILE A 169 -18.31 -37.67 -32.81
CA ILE A 169 -19.67 -37.29 -33.19
C ILE A 169 -19.85 -37.28 -34.72
N ALA A 170 -18.88 -36.71 -35.46
CA ALA A 170 -19.01 -36.51 -36.90
C ALA A 170 -18.69 -37.77 -37.73
N GLY A 171 -17.94 -38.74 -37.17
CA GLY A 171 -17.58 -40.02 -37.81
C GLY A 171 -16.60 -39.90 -38.98
N THR A 172 -16.68 -38.86 -39.82
CA THR A 172 -15.78 -38.57 -40.96
C THR A 172 -15.73 -37.10 -41.38
N THR A 173 -16.80 -36.29 -41.19
CA THR A 173 -16.95 -34.93 -41.77
C THR A 173 -16.42 -33.78 -40.90
N GLY A 174 -15.54 -34.07 -39.95
CA GLY A 174 -15.08 -33.11 -38.94
C GLY A 174 -14.12 -32.01 -39.40
N HIS A 175 -13.82 -31.91 -40.69
CA HIS A 175 -12.63 -31.18 -41.18
C HIS A 175 -12.68 -29.67 -40.90
N ILE A 176 -13.83 -29.02 -41.08
CA ILE A 176 -13.94 -27.56 -40.98
C ILE A 176 -14.00 -27.09 -39.52
N ALA A 177 -14.92 -27.68 -38.74
CA ALA A 177 -15.07 -27.36 -37.32
C ALA A 177 -13.83 -27.80 -36.52
N GLY A 178 -13.14 -28.87 -36.93
CA GLY A 178 -11.87 -29.29 -36.34
C GLY A 178 -10.74 -28.28 -36.54
N ILE A 179 -10.66 -27.62 -37.72
CA ILE A 179 -9.66 -26.57 -37.97
C ILE A 179 -9.95 -25.33 -37.11
N GLY A 180 -11.21 -24.89 -37.06
CA GLY A 180 -11.62 -23.79 -36.19
C GLY A 180 -11.28 -24.04 -34.71
N LEU A 181 -11.56 -25.25 -34.21
CA LEU A 181 -11.21 -25.66 -32.85
C LEU A 181 -9.70 -25.75 -32.63
N GLY A 182 -8.95 -26.29 -33.58
CA GLY A 182 -7.49 -26.35 -33.50
C GLY A 182 -6.88 -24.94 -33.39
N ILE A 183 -7.33 -24.01 -34.22
CA ILE A 183 -6.90 -22.60 -34.17
C ILE A 183 -7.25 -21.97 -32.82
N PHE A 184 -8.46 -22.21 -32.31
CA PHE A 184 -8.89 -21.73 -31.00
C PHE A 184 -7.99 -22.27 -29.88
N VAL A 185 -7.73 -23.58 -29.85
CA VAL A 185 -6.89 -24.25 -28.84
C VAL A 185 -5.47 -23.71 -28.86
N MET A 186 -4.86 -23.56 -30.03
CA MET A 186 -3.50 -23.02 -30.15
C MET A 186 -3.44 -21.54 -29.75
N SER A 187 -4.49 -20.77 -30.06
CA SER A 187 -4.60 -19.37 -29.66
C SER A 187 -4.78 -19.21 -28.15
N LEU A 188 -5.60 -20.07 -27.53
CA LEU A 188 -5.80 -20.11 -26.08
C LEU A 188 -4.53 -20.53 -25.34
N ALA A 189 -3.88 -21.62 -25.78
CA ALA A 189 -2.62 -22.09 -25.21
C ALA A 189 -1.52 -21.02 -25.36
N GLY A 190 -1.47 -20.32 -26.49
CA GLY A 190 -0.59 -19.18 -26.71
C GLY A 190 -0.87 -18.01 -25.76
N SER A 191 -2.14 -17.67 -25.54
CA SER A 191 -2.54 -16.61 -24.60
C SER A 191 -2.18 -16.94 -23.14
N ILE A 192 -2.25 -18.22 -22.75
CA ILE A 192 -1.80 -18.70 -21.43
C ILE A 192 -0.28 -18.65 -21.32
N LEU A 193 0.46 -19.05 -22.37
CA LEU A 193 1.92 -18.90 -22.40
C LEU A 193 2.34 -17.43 -22.21
N ALA A 194 1.63 -16.51 -22.86
CA ALA A 194 1.87 -15.08 -22.71
C ALA A 194 1.56 -14.53 -21.30
N SER A 195 0.63 -15.13 -20.52
CA SER A 195 0.47 -14.74 -19.10
C SER A 195 1.64 -15.21 -18.27
N LEU A 196 2.23 -16.36 -18.58
CA LEU A 196 3.28 -16.95 -17.75
C LEU A 196 4.62 -16.25 -17.94
N SER A 197 4.94 -15.83 -19.15
CA SER A 197 6.22 -15.21 -19.49
C SER A 197 6.48 -13.96 -18.65
N LEU A 198 7.64 -13.93 -17.97
CA LEU A 198 8.08 -12.82 -17.11
C LEU A 198 8.74 -11.67 -17.91
N GLU A 199 8.87 -11.79 -19.23
CA GLU A 199 9.42 -10.74 -20.09
C GLU A 199 8.49 -9.51 -20.15
N HIS A 200 8.60 -8.63 -19.15
CA HIS A 200 7.87 -7.35 -19.09
C HIS A 200 8.51 -6.24 -19.95
N ASN A 201 9.57 -6.55 -20.71
CA ASN A 201 10.21 -5.56 -21.56
C ASN A 201 9.29 -5.24 -22.74
N LYS A 202 8.67 -4.05 -22.71
CA LYS A 202 7.94 -3.45 -23.83
C LYS A 202 8.89 -3.24 -25.00
N ARG A 203 9.16 -4.30 -25.77
CA ARG A 203 9.90 -4.20 -27.04
C ARG A 203 9.01 -3.44 -28.04
N ALA A 204 9.62 -2.60 -28.88
CA ALA A 204 8.89 -1.84 -29.87
C ALA A 204 8.05 -2.77 -30.78
N ILE A 205 6.79 -2.41 -30.99
CA ILE A 205 5.81 -3.18 -31.77
C ILE A 205 6.37 -3.55 -33.16
N GLY A 206 7.09 -2.62 -33.82
CA GLY A 206 7.71 -2.87 -35.12
C GLY A 206 8.73 -4.02 -35.12
N ARG A 207 9.52 -4.17 -34.06
CA ARG A 207 10.47 -5.29 -33.94
C ARG A 207 9.75 -6.64 -33.75
N GLN A 208 8.61 -6.64 -33.07
CA GLN A 208 7.78 -7.83 -32.92
C GLN A 208 7.19 -8.27 -34.27
N PHE A 209 6.68 -7.32 -35.07
CA PHE A 209 6.17 -7.62 -36.42
C PHE A 209 7.25 -8.20 -37.35
N VAL A 210 8.46 -7.63 -37.34
CA VAL A 210 9.59 -8.17 -38.11
C VAL A 210 9.92 -9.60 -37.66
N GLY A 211 9.90 -9.86 -36.35
CA GLY A 211 10.07 -11.21 -35.81
C GLY A 211 9.03 -12.21 -36.34
N VAL A 212 7.75 -11.80 -36.40
CA VAL A 212 6.67 -12.64 -36.95
C VAL A 212 6.91 -12.97 -38.43
N ILE A 213 7.26 -11.96 -39.24
CA ILE A 213 7.51 -12.13 -40.68
C ILE A 213 8.68 -13.08 -40.92
N ILE A 214 9.79 -12.90 -40.19
CA ILE A 214 10.96 -13.79 -40.28
C ILE A 214 10.58 -15.21 -39.87
N GLY A 215 9.84 -15.37 -38.77
CA GLY A 215 9.40 -16.68 -38.29
C GLY A 215 8.58 -17.44 -39.35
N LEU A 216 7.59 -16.77 -39.95
CA LEU A 216 6.74 -17.37 -40.97
C LEU A 216 7.50 -17.69 -42.26
N THR A 217 8.29 -16.73 -42.77
CA THR A 217 9.03 -16.88 -44.04
C THR A 217 10.10 -17.97 -43.97
N VAL A 218 10.90 -18.01 -42.91
CA VAL A 218 11.94 -19.02 -42.73
C VAL A 218 11.33 -20.40 -42.54
N SER A 219 10.23 -20.51 -41.78
CA SER A 219 9.54 -21.79 -41.59
C SER A 219 8.95 -22.33 -42.89
N ALA A 220 8.34 -21.46 -43.70
CA ALA A 220 7.83 -21.85 -45.01
C ALA A 220 8.97 -22.32 -45.93
N LEU A 221 10.08 -21.58 -45.97
CA LEU A 221 11.25 -21.94 -46.77
C LEU A 221 11.82 -23.31 -46.37
N VAL A 222 11.93 -23.56 -45.07
CA VAL A 222 12.37 -24.84 -44.51
C VAL A 222 11.51 -25.99 -44.98
N LEU A 223 10.19 -25.86 -44.89
CA LEU A 223 9.26 -26.93 -45.26
C LEU A 223 9.26 -27.15 -46.77
N VAL A 224 9.34 -26.07 -47.57
CA VAL A 224 9.45 -26.16 -49.03
C VAL A 224 10.76 -26.85 -49.44
N LEU A 225 11.90 -26.45 -48.87
CA LEU A 225 13.19 -27.08 -49.16
C LEU A 225 13.20 -28.55 -48.73
N GLY A 226 12.66 -28.87 -47.55
CA GLY A 226 12.50 -30.24 -47.08
C GLY A 226 11.63 -31.07 -48.03
N SER A 227 10.54 -30.50 -48.53
CA SER A 227 9.67 -31.13 -49.52
C SER A 227 10.40 -31.41 -50.84
N LEU A 228 11.11 -30.41 -51.38
CA LEU A 228 11.87 -30.54 -52.63
C LEU A 228 12.96 -31.62 -52.52
N LEU A 229 13.76 -31.57 -51.44
CA LEU A 229 14.79 -32.58 -51.17
C LEU A 229 14.20 -33.98 -51.00
N GLY A 230 13.07 -34.11 -50.28
CA GLY A 230 12.36 -35.37 -50.13
C GLY A 230 11.87 -35.94 -51.46
N GLY A 231 11.33 -35.08 -52.34
CA GLY A 231 10.90 -35.49 -53.69
C GLY A 231 12.06 -35.97 -54.55
N VAL A 232 13.16 -35.21 -54.60
CA VAL A 232 14.36 -35.57 -55.37
C VAL A 232 14.97 -36.88 -54.87
N LEU A 233 15.10 -37.05 -53.54
CA LEU A 233 15.60 -38.30 -52.97
C LEU A 233 14.65 -39.48 -53.23
N GLY A 234 13.33 -39.25 -53.19
CA GLY A 234 12.33 -40.26 -53.50
C GLY A 234 12.38 -40.77 -54.94
N GLU A 235 12.74 -39.90 -55.90
CA GLU A 235 12.96 -40.28 -57.30
C GLU A 235 14.30 -41.01 -57.51
N LEU A 236 15.33 -40.65 -56.74
CA LEU A 236 16.68 -41.24 -56.83
C LEU A 236 16.82 -42.59 -56.12
N LEU A 237 16.00 -42.85 -55.09
CA LEU A 237 16.05 -44.08 -54.30
C LEU A 237 15.39 -45.23 -55.07
N ILE A 238 16.20 -46.13 -55.65
CA ILE A 238 15.75 -47.43 -56.15
C ILE A 238 15.43 -48.31 -54.95
N LEU A 239 14.18 -48.26 -54.49
CA LEU A 239 13.70 -49.08 -53.38
C LEU A 239 13.31 -50.48 -53.87
N PRO A 240 13.45 -51.53 -53.02
CA PRO A 240 12.96 -52.87 -53.33
C PRO A 240 11.47 -52.85 -53.69
N SER A 241 11.02 -53.78 -54.53
CA SER A 241 9.63 -53.84 -55.05
C SER A 241 8.52 -53.89 -54.00
N PHE A 242 8.84 -54.25 -52.75
CA PHE A 242 7.91 -54.25 -51.62
C PHE A 242 7.81 -52.90 -50.87
N VAL A 243 8.62 -51.90 -51.24
CA VAL A 243 8.55 -50.52 -50.70
C VAL A 243 8.19 -49.56 -51.84
N GLN A 244 6.90 -49.47 -52.16
CA GLN A 244 6.41 -48.47 -53.09
C GLN A 244 6.12 -47.17 -52.34
N LEU A 245 6.98 -46.16 -52.54
CA LEU A 245 6.84 -44.85 -51.90
C LEU A 245 6.47 -43.82 -52.97
N THR A 246 5.29 -43.22 -52.86
CA THR A 246 4.86 -42.20 -53.83
C THR A 246 5.67 -40.92 -53.67
N ILE A 247 5.82 -40.14 -54.75
CA ILE A 247 6.51 -38.84 -54.69
C ILE A 247 5.88 -37.92 -53.62
N ALA A 248 4.57 -37.99 -53.42
CA ALA A 248 3.87 -37.25 -52.39
C ALA A 248 4.29 -37.69 -50.96
N GLN A 249 4.40 -39.00 -50.72
CA GLN A 249 4.89 -39.52 -49.43
C GLN A 249 6.34 -39.15 -49.19
N ALA A 250 7.19 -39.18 -50.22
CA ALA A 250 8.60 -38.79 -50.13
C ALA A 250 8.76 -37.31 -49.74
N LYS A 251 7.92 -36.44 -50.31
CA LYS A 251 7.84 -35.01 -49.96
C LYS A 251 7.47 -34.79 -48.49
N ILE A 252 6.50 -35.54 -47.95
CA ILE A 252 6.09 -35.44 -46.53
C ILE A 252 7.21 -35.91 -45.60
N ILE A 253 7.89 -37.00 -45.93
CA ILE A 253 9.03 -37.50 -45.16
C ILE A 253 10.17 -36.48 -45.16
N GLY A 254 10.45 -35.84 -46.31
CA GLY A 254 11.43 -34.77 -46.41
C GLY A 254 11.10 -33.55 -45.54
N MET A 255 9.82 -33.14 -45.49
CA MET A 255 9.36 -32.09 -44.57
C MET A 255 9.58 -32.48 -43.10
N ALA A 256 9.28 -33.73 -42.72
CA ALA A 256 9.48 -34.24 -41.37
C ALA A 256 10.97 -34.28 -40.98
N ALA A 257 11.86 -34.66 -41.91
CA ALA A 257 13.30 -34.61 -41.73
C ALA A 257 13.79 -33.17 -41.44
N ALA A 258 13.34 -32.21 -42.25
CA ALA A 258 13.69 -30.80 -42.10
C ALA A 258 13.22 -30.24 -40.75
N ALA A 259 11.98 -30.57 -40.34
CA ALA A 259 11.47 -30.19 -39.02
C ALA A 259 12.31 -30.79 -37.88
N GLY A 260 12.66 -32.07 -37.95
CA GLY A 260 13.50 -32.75 -36.96
C GLY A 260 14.91 -32.14 -36.85
N LEU A 261 15.53 -31.82 -37.98
CA LEU A 261 16.84 -31.13 -38.02
C LEU A 261 16.80 -29.78 -37.28
N ILE A 262 15.74 -29.00 -37.49
CA ILE A 262 15.62 -27.65 -36.91
C ILE A 262 15.25 -27.70 -35.43
N ILE A 263 14.37 -28.61 -35.03
CA ILE A 263 14.09 -28.81 -33.61
C ILE A 263 15.37 -29.25 -32.90
N GLY A 264 16.15 -30.16 -33.50
CA GLY A 264 17.43 -30.60 -32.94
C GLY A 264 18.53 -29.54 -32.95
N TRP A 265 18.44 -28.53 -33.83
CA TRP A 265 19.38 -27.40 -33.86
C TRP A 265 19.39 -26.62 -32.54
N ARG A 266 18.29 -26.69 -31.77
CA ARG A 266 18.18 -26.06 -30.44
C ARG A 266 19.27 -26.50 -29.47
N PHE A 267 19.71 -27.75 -29.54
CA PHE A 267 20.73 -28.31 -28.65
C PHE A 267 22.17 -27.90 -29.03
N ARG A 268 22.35 -27.21 -30.16
CA ARG A 268 23.66 -26.81 -30.70
C ARG A 268 24.64 -27.99 -30.89
N ASP A 269 24.10 -29.20 -31.02
CA ASP A 269 24.84 -30.44 -31.24
C ASP A 269 24.27 -31.15 -32.47
N TRP A 270 25.15 -31.43 -33.44
CA TRP A 270 24.79 -32.09 -34.70
C TRP A 270 24.23 -33.50 -34.49
N ARG A 271 24.61 -34.18 -33.39
CA ARG A 271 24.11 -35.52 -33.06
C ARG A 271 22.61 -35.50 -32.79
N TRP A 272 22.16 -34.50 -32.02
CA TRP A 272 20.74 -34.29 -31.71
C TRP A 272 19.93 -33.85 -32.93
N MET A 273 20.53 -33.09 -33.85
CA MET A 273 19.92 -32.77 -35.14
C MET A 273 19.65 -34.04 -35.95
N GLY A 274 20.68 -34.89 -36.10
CA GLY A 274 20.56 -36.14 -36.85
C GLY A 274 19.58 -37.14 -36.21
N THR A 275 19.62 -37.30 -34.88
CA THR A 275 18.74 -38.25 -34.18
C THR A 275 17.28 -37.83 -34.26
N LEU A 276 16.95 -36.55 -34.09
CA LEU A 276 15.58 -36.06 -34.21
C LEU A 276 15.09 -36.10 -35.66
N ALA A 277 15.92 -35.76 -36.64
CA ALA A 277 15.58 -35.92 -38.05
C ALA A 277 15.21 -37.37 -38.39
N LEU A 278 16.05 -38.33 -37.99
CA LEU A 278 15.79 -39.77 -38.17
C LEU A 278 14.55 -40.25 -37.43
N LEU A 279 14.32 -39.75 -36.22
CA LEU A 279 13.15 -40.09 -35.42
C LEU A 279 11.86 -39.63 -36.11
N PHE A 280 11.78 -38.36 -36.52
CA PHE A 280 10.60 -37.81 -37.20
C PHE A 280 10.35 -38.50 -38.55
N THR A 281 11.39 -38.76 -39.35
CA THR A 281 11.24 -39.51 -40.61
C THR A 281 10.77 -40.94 -40.37
N SER A 282 11.33 -41.64 -39.39
CA SER A 282 10.95 -43.03 -39.08
C SER A 282 9.51 -43.12 -38.58
N ILE A 283 9.10 -42.20 -37.71
CA ILE A 283 7.71 -42.14 -37.22
C ILE A 283 6.74 -41.85 -38.36
N ILE A 284 7.01 -40.84 -39.19
CA ILE A 284 6.12 -40.48 -40.29
C ILE A 284 6.06 -41.59 -41.35
N TRP A 285 7.19 -42.24 -41.66
CA TRP A 285 7.20 -43.38 -42.55
C TRP A 285 6.39 -44.56 -41.99
N LEU A 286 6.56 -44.89 -40.71
CA LEU A 286 5.77 -45.92 -40.03
C LEU A 286 4.27 -45.60 -40.07
N LEU A 287 3.89 -44.34 -39.81
CA LEU A 287 2.49 -43.91 -39.86
C LEU A 287 1.91 -44.02 -41.28
N ILE A 288 2.64 -43.57 -42.31
CA ILE A 288 2.22 -43.71 -43.71
C ILE A 288 2.05 -45.20 -44.05
N SER A 289 3.02 -46.04 -43.70
CA SER A 289 2.93 -47.49 -43.93
C SER A 289 1.74 -48.11 -43.20
N LEU A 290 1.51 -47.75 -41.94
CA LEU A 290 0.39 -48.27 -41.16
C LEU A 290 -0.96 -47.84 -41.77
N ILE A 291 -1.10 -46.57 -42.17
CA ILE A 291 -2.34 -46.06 -42.78
C ILE A 291 -2.63 -46.76 -44.11
N PHE A 292 -1.66 -46.77 -45.03
CA PHE A 292 -1.91 -47.24 -46.39
C PHE A 292 -1.91 -48.77 -46.52
N ASN A 293 -1.06 -49.48 -45.77
CA ASN A 293 -0.91 -50.93 -45.91
C ASN A 293 -1.72 -51.74 -44.88
N VAL A 294 -2.18 -51.12 -43.78
CA VAL A 294 -2.96 -51.81 -42.74
C VAL A 294 -4.34 -51.20 -42.63
N VAL A 295 -4.46 -49.91 -42.25
CA VAL A 295 -5.77 -49.29 -41.94
C VAL A 295 -6.72 -49.30 -43.14
N ASN A 296 -6.22 -48.98 -44.33
CA ASN A 296 -7.04 -48.95 -45.55
C ASN A 296 -7.47 -50.36 -46.00
N GLU A 297 -6.62 -51.37 -45.77
CA GLU A 297 -6.84 -52.77 -46.14
C GLU A 297 -7.76 -53.52 -45.16
N VAL A 298 -8.01 -53.00 -43.94
CA VAL A 298 -8.99 -53.61 -43.03
C VAL A 298 -10.40 -53.50 -43.63
N ASP A 299 -11.03 -54.66 -43.84
CA ASP A 299 -12.39 -54.78 -44.36
C ASP A 299 -13.41 -54.14 -43.39
N VAL A 300 -14.23 -53.25 -43.94
CA VAL A 300 -15.25 -52.48 -43.23
C VAL A 300 -16.35 -53.40 -42.69
N THR A 301 -16.57 -54.56 -43.32
CA THR A 301 -17.69 -55.46 -43.02
C THR A 301 -17.45 -56.39 -41.82
N GLN A 302 -16.20 -56.71 -41.48
CA GLN A 302 -15.88 -57.67 -40.41
C GLN A 302 -15.22 -57.04 -39.17
N MET A 303 -14.44 -55.97 -39.32
CA MET A 303 -13.63 -55.40 -38.23
C MET A 303 -13.67 -53.87 -38.18
N LEU A 304 -14.88 -53.30 -38.27
CA LEU A 304 -15.07 -51.84 -38.25
C LEU A 304 -14.48 -51.16 -37.00
N TRP A 305 -14.66 -51.75 -35.82
CA TRP A 305 -14.11 -51.23 -34.56
C TRP A 305 -12.58 -51.13 -34.58
N LEU A 306 -11.90 -52.12 -35.17
CA LEU A 306 -10.44 -52.15 -35.30
C LEU A 306 -9.98 -51.09 -36.31
N LYS A 307 -10.66 -50.97 -37.45
CA LYS A 307 -10.39 -49.92 -38.44
C LYS A 307 -10.52 -48.54 -37.82
N ARG A 308 -11.56 -48.28 -37.03
CA ARG A 308 -11.77 -47.00 -36.31
C ARG A 308 -10.71 -46.76 -35.23
N LEU A 309 -10.33 -47.78 -34.46
CA LEU A 309 -9.24 -47.68 -33.49
C LEU A 309 -7.93 -47.29 -34.17
N LEU A 310 -7.53 -48.01 -35.22
CA LEU A 310 -6.29 -47.73 -35.94
C LEU A 310 -6.33 -46.37 -36.64
N SER A 311 -7.49 -45.99 -37.20
CA SER A 311 -7.71 -44.65 -37.79
C SER A 311 -7.59 -43.54 -36.75
N GLY A 312 -8.10 -43.75 -35.53
CA GLY A 312 -7.97 -42.79 -34.43
C GLY A 312 -6.53 -42.68 -33.95
N LEU A 313 -5.85 -43.82 -33.76
CA LEU A 313 -4.45 -43.84 -33.33
C LEU A 313 -3.53 -43.14 -34.34
N THR A 314 -3.66 -43.48 -35.63
CA THR A 314 -2.85 -42.91 -36.71
C THR A 314 -3.22 -41.45 -36.98
N GLY A 315 -4.51 -41.14 -37.15
CA GLY A 315 -5.02 -39.81 -37.43
C GLY A 315 -4.71 -38.81 -36.30
N GLY A 316 -4.91 -39.22 -35.04
CA GLY A 316 -4.58 -38.40 -33.88
C GLY A 316 -3.09 -38.08 -33.80
N THR A 317 -2.23 -39.07 -34.09
CA THR A 317 -0.77 -38.88 -34.12
C THR A 317 -0.33 -37.95 -35.25
N VAL A 318 -0.82 -38.18 -36.49
CA VAL A 318 -0.46 -37.35 -37.65
C VAL A 318 -0.86 -35.90 -37.43
N ASN A 319 -2.09 -35.64 -36.99
CA ASN A 319 -2.55 -34.28 -36.74
C ASN A 319 -1.83 -33.63 -35.55
N ALA A 320 -1.52 -34.37 -34.50
CA ALA A 320 -0.71 -33.86 -33.40
C ALA A 320 0.68 -33.42 -33.86
N ILE A 321 1.37 -34.22 -34.67
CA ILE A 321 2.67 -33.88 -35.24
C ILE A 321 2.55 -32.65 -36.13
N LEU A 322 1.56 -32.62 -37.03
CA LEU A 322 1.41 -31.55 -38.02
C LEU A 322 1.07 -30.21 -37.36
N PHE A 323 0.06 -30.14 -36.47
CA PHE A 323 -0.27 -28.93 -35.72
C PHE A 323 0.90 -28.44 -34.86
N SER A 324 1.58 -29.36 -34.17
CA SER A 324 2.71 -29.00 -33.31
C SER A 324 3.88 -28.46 -34.13
N ILE A 325 4.28 -29.12 -35.23
CA ILE A 325 5.40 -28.65 -36.07
C ILE A 325 5.09 -27.30 -36.72
N LEU A 326 3.88 -27.14 -37.28
CA LEU A 326 3.48 -25.91 -37.96
C LEU A 326 3.38 -24.72 -36.99
N PHE A 327 3.14 -24.97 -35.70
CA PHE A 327 3.22 -23.95 -34.67
C PHE A 327 4.66 -23.72 -34.18
N THR A 328 5.39 -24.80 -33.89
CA THR A 328 6.72 -24.79 -33.30
C THR A 328 7.76 -24.13 -34.20
N LEU A 329 7.77 -24.40 -35.51
CA LEU A 329 8.80 -23.83 -36.39
C LEU A 329 8.72 -22.29 -36.44
N PRO A 330 7.56 -21.66 -36.75
CA PRO A 330 7.44 -20.21 -36.72
C PRO A 330 7.67 -19.64 -35.32
N TYR A 331 7.16 -20.31 -34.27
CA TYR A 331 7.39 -19.91 -32.89
C TYR A 331 8.89 -19.86 -32.56
N MET A 332 9.63 -20.93 -32.87
CA MET A 332 11.06 -21.03 -32.61
C MET A 332 11.84 -19.99 -33.39
N PHE A 333 11.59 -19.81 -34.68
CA PHE A 333 12.33 -18.80 -35.46
C PHE A 333 12.02 -17.37 -35.00
N ALA A 334 10.76 -17.06 -34.70
CA ALA A 334 10.37 -15.73 -34.23
C ALA A 334 10.82 -15.43 -32.79
N SER A 335 10.94 -16.44 -31.91
CA SER A 335 11.37 -16.26 -30.51
C SER A 335 12.89 -16.46 -30.31
N MET A 336 13.50 -17.43 -30.99
CA MET A 336 14.88 -17.87 -30.77
C MET A 336 15.91 -17.09 -31.59
N LEU A 337 15.65 -16.88 -32.89
CA LEU A 337 16.54 -16.09 -33.76
C LEU A 337 16.46 -14.60 -33.41
N ALA A 338 15.33 -14.20 -32.82
CA ALA A 338 15.06 -12.84 -32.37
C ALA A 338 15.38 -12.60 -30.88
N ARG A 339 16.24 -13.40 -30.22
CA ARG A 339 16.78 -13.02 -28.89
C ARG A 339 17.47 -11.64 -28.89
N TYR A 340 17.77 -11.09 -30.08
CA TYR A 340 18.21 -9.72 -30.30
C TYR A 340 17.11 -8.71 -30.72
N ILE A 341 15.91 -9.15 -31.15
CA ILE A 341 14.90 -8.31 -31.84
C ILE A 341 13.47 -8.43 -31.23
N ALA A 342 12.93 -9.63 -31.00
CA ALA A 342 11.50 -9.85 -30.66
C ALA A 342 11.31 -10.82 -29.46
N GLY A 343 10.19 -10.69 -28.74
CA GLY A 343 9.89 -11.48 -27.52
C GLY A 343 8.91 -12.62 -27.75
N VAL A 344 8.53 -13.33 -26.67
CA VAL A 344 7.62 -14.51 -26.68
C VAL A 344 6.31 -14.26 -27.45
N TRP A 345 5.77 -13.05 -27.37
CA TRP A 345 4.55 -12.65 -28.10
C TRP A 345 4.67 -12.81 -29.63
N ALA A 346 5.80 -12.42 -30.22
CA ALA A 346 6.02 -12.57 -31.66
C ALA A 346 6.11 -14.06 -32.06
N GLY A 347 6.69 -14.90 -31.18
CA GLY A 347 6.67 -16.35 -31.31
C GLY A 347 5.25 -16.90 -31.37
N ILE A 348 4.40 -16.52 -30.40
CA ILE A 348 3.02 -17.00 -30.32
C ILE A 348 2.23 -16.60 -31.56
N VAL A 349 2.31 -15.34 -31.99
CA VAL A 349 1.58 -14.85 -33.17
C VAL A 349 2.07 -15.56 -34.44
N ALA A 350 3.38 -15.73 -34.60
CA ALA A 350 3.95 -16.48 -35.73
C ALA A 350 3.48 -17.94 -35.73
N GLY A 351 3.45 -18.59 -34.56
CA GLY A 351 2.97 -19.96 -34.40
C GLY A 351 1.49 -20.09 -34.77
N ILE A 352 0.62 -19.23 -34.23
CA ILE A 352 -0.84 -19.23 -34.52
C ILE A 352 -1.07 -19.01 -36.01
N LEU A 353 -0.41 -18.01 -36.61
CA LEU A 353 -0.56 -17.73 -38.04
C LEU A 353 0.00 -18.88 -38.88
N GLY A 354 1.14 -19.47 -38.51
CA GLY A 354 1.75 -20.57 -39.24
C GLY A 354 0.87 -21.82 -39.25
N SER A 355 0.43 -22.29 -38.08
CA SER A 355 -0.46 -23.44 -37.99
C SER A 355 -1.85 -23.14 -38.53
N GLY A 356 -2.42 -21.98 -38.19
CA GLY A 356 -3.78 -21.63 -38.59
C GLY A 356 -3.92 -21.39 -40.09
N SER A 357 -3.01 -20.61 -40.70
CA SER A 357 -3.08 -20.30 -42.13
C SER A 357 -2.82 -21.52 -43.00
N ALA A 358 -1.93 -22.44 -42.61
CA ALA A 358 -1.66 -23.65 -43.38
C ALA A 358 -2.90 -24.57 -43.45
N TYR A 359 -3.58 -24.79 -42.32
CA TYR A 359 -4.81 -25.59 -42.27
C TYR A 359 -5.98 -24.89 -42.95
N LEU A 360 -6.12 -23.57 -42.81
CA LEU A 360 -7.14 -22.81 -43.53
C LEU A 360 -6.92 -22.85 -45.04
N LEU A 361 -5.67 -22.70 -45.50
CA LEU A 361 -5.33 -22.79 -46.91
C LEU A 361 -5.65 -24.18 -47.46
N PHE A 362 -5.28 -25.24 -46.74
CA PHE A 362 -5.65 -26.60 -47.10
C PHE A 362 -7.17 -26.77 -47.20
N ALA A 363 -7.93 -26.29 -46.21
CA ALA A 363 -9.39 -26.35 -46.24
C ALA A 363 -10.01 -25.57 -47.40
N ILE A 364 -9.47 -24.38 -47.73
CA ILE A 364 -9.93 -23.56 -48.86
C ILE A 364 -9.65 -24.27 -50.19
N ILE A 365 -8.53 -25.01 -50.29
CA ILE A 365 -8.20 -25.79 -51.50
C ILE A 365 -9.17 -26.98 -51.65
N VAL A 366 -9.51 -27.65 -50.55
CA VAL A 366 -10.41 -28.82 -50.57
C VAL A 366 -11.87 -28.42 -50.77
N GLU A 367 -12.32 -27.33 -50.13
CA GLU A 367 -13.70 -26.83 -50.18
C GLU A 367 -13.73 -25.33 -50.51
N PRO A 368 -13.49 -24.95 -51.77
CA PRO A 368 -13.36 -23.54 -52.17
C PRO A 368 -14.66 -22.75 -51.95
N GLU A 369 -15.82 -23.40 -52.02
CA GLU A 369 -17.13 -22.76 -51.83
C GLU A 369 -17.33 -22.19 -50.41
N GLN A 370 -16.61 -22.69 -49.41
CA GLN A 370 -16.76 -22.28 -48.01
C GLN A 370 -15.69 -21.29 -47.52
N TYR A 371 -14.91 -20.70 -48.42
CA TYR A 371 -13.76 -19.87 -48.03
C TYR A 371 -14.11 -18.71 -47.07
N LEU A 372 -15.28 -18.08 -47.21
CA LEU A 372 -15.74 -17.01 -46.32
C LEU A 372 -15.96 -17.52 -44.89
N TRP A 373 -16.60 -18.68 -44.75
CA TRP A 373 -16.84 -19.31 -43.44
C TRP A 373 -15.55 -19.82 -42.81
N LEU A 374 -14.62 -20.33 -43.62
CA LEU A 374 -13.31 -20.78 -43.17
C LEU A 374 -12.46 -19.62 -42.65
N LEU A 375 -12.35 -18.53 -43.42
CA LEU A 375 -11.59 -17.34 -43.00
C LEU A 375 -12.25 -16.62 -41.83
N GLY A 376 -13.57 -16.41 -41.88
CA GLY A 376 -14.33 -15.78 -40.81
C GLY A 376 -14.31 -16.60 -39.52
N GLY A 377 -14.54 -17.91 -39.62
CA GLY A 377 -14.48 -18.85 -38.49
C GLY A 377 -13.06 -18.96 -37.91
N GLY A 378 -12.03 -18.99 -38.75
CA GLY A 378 -10.63 -18.98 -38.33
C GLY A 378 -10.28 -17.71 -37.55
N LEU A 379 -10.63 -16.53 -38.07
CA LEU A 379 -10.41 -15.25 -37.38
C LEU A 379 -11.19 -15.19 -36.06
N PHE A 380 -12.44 -15.64 -36.06
CA PHE A 380 -13.26 -15.73 -34.85
C PHE A 380 -12.60 -16.63 -33.79
N SER A 381 -12.10 -17.81 -34.18
CA SER A 381 -11.36 -18.72 -33.29
C SER A 381 -10.09 -18.10 -32.70
N ILE A 382 -9.34 -17.32 -33.49
CA ILE A 382 -8.16 -16.60 -32.99
C ILE A 382 -8.58 -15.56 -31.94
N ILE A 383 -9.59 -14.75 -32.26
CA ILE A 383 -10.09 -13.70 -31.34
C ILE A 383 -10.63 -14.34 -30.05
N LEU A 384 -11.42 -15.41 -30.18
CA LEU A 384 -11.98 -16.15 -29.05
C LEU A 384 -10.87 -16.71 -28.15
N GLY A 385 -9.84 -17.35 -28.72
CA GLY A 385 -8.74 -17.93 -27.95
C GLY A 385 -7.87 -16.87 -27.26
N LEU A 386 -7.52 -15.79 -27.97
CA LEU A 386 -6.70 -14.72 -27.41
C LEU A 386 -7.43 -13.90 -26.34
N SER A 387 -8.76 -13.76 -26.45
CA SER A 387 -9.59 -12.95 -25.54
C SER A 387 -10.19 -13.72 -24.35
N TYR A 388 -9.73 -14.95 -24.06
CA TYR A 388 -10.28 -15.79 -23.00
C TYR A 388 -10.36 -15.11 -21.64
N ARG A 389 -9.37 -14.28 -21.28
CA ARG A 389 -9.37 -13.54 -20.00
C ARG A 389 -10.54 -12.56 -19.86
N LYS A 390 -11.20 -12.18 -20.96
CA LYS A 390 -12.35 -11.27 -20.97
C LYS A 390 -13.68 -12.03 -20.94
N TRP A 391 -13.84 -13.03 -21.82
CA TRP A 391 -15.13 -13.72 -21.93
C TRP A 391 -15.30 -14.86 -20.92
N LEU A 392 -14.22 -15.53 -20.48
CA LEU A 392 -14.31 -16.65 -19.55
C LEU A 392 -14.86 -16.23 -18.17
N PRO A 393 -14.40 -15.12 -17.55
CA PRO A 393 -14.98 -14.65 -16.29
C PRO A 393 -16.46 -14.29 -16.43
N LEU A 394 -16.87 -13.71 -17.57
CA LEU A 394 -18.28 -13.38 -17.84
C LEU A 394 -19.14 -14.64 -17.94
N PHE A 395 -18.66 -15.66 -18.66
CA PHE A 395 -19.38 -16.91 -18.84
C PHE A 395 -19.52 -17.70 -17.54
N LEU A 396 -18.46 -17.74 -16.73
CA LEU A 396 -18.45 -18.48 -15.46
C LEU A 396 -19.06 -17.70 -14.29
N TYR A 397 -19.33 -16.41 -14.47
CA TYR A 397 -19.83 -15.54 -13.41
C TYR A 397 -21.05 -16.09 -12.65
N PRO A 398 -22.10 -16.63 -13.31
CA PRO A 398 -23.24 -17.21 -12.59
C PRO A 398 -22.85 -18.40 -11.70
N LEU A 399 -21.92 -19.23 -12.15
CA LEU A 399 -21.42 -20.39 -11.40
C LEU A 399 -20.54 -19.95 -10.22
N THR A 400 -19.62 -18.99 -10.44
CA THR A 400 -18.78 -18.44 -9.38
C THR A 400 -19.61 -17.69 -8.34
N ALA A 401 -20.62 -16.94 -8.77
CA ALA A 401 -21.54 -16.24 -7.86
C ALA A 401 -22.38 -17.23 -7.04
N ALA A 402 -22.89 -18.31 -7.65
CA ALA A 402 -23.59 -19.36 -6.93
C ALA A 402 -22.69 -20.04 -5.89
N TRP A 403 -21.45 -20.38 -6.27
CA TRP A 403 -20.45 -20.95 -5.35
C TRP A 403 -20.14 -20.02 -4.17
N ASN A 404 -19.85 -18.74 -4.44
CA ASN A 404 -19.58 -17.75 -3.40
C ASN A 404 -20.81 -17.53 -2.50
N GLY A 405 -22.02 -17.58 -3.06
CA GLY A 405 -23.28 -17.53 -2.32
C GLY A 405 -23.44 -18.72 -1.37
N LEU A 406 -23.13 -19.93 -1.83
CA LEU A 406 -23.13 -21.14 -0.99
C LEU A 406 -22.09 -21.02 0.14
N LEU A 407 -20.91 -20.49 -0.14
CA LEU A 407 -19.89 -20.23 0.89
C LEU A 407 -20.37 -19.19 1.92
N LEU A 408 -21.06 -18.13 1.48
CA LEU A 408 -21.64 -17.15 2.39
C LEU A 408 -22.70 -17.78 3.31
N ILE A 409 -23.54 -18.68 2.77
CA ILE A 409 -24.53 -19.42 3.57
C ILE A 409 -23.83 -20.38 4.55
N ALA A 410 -22.82 -21.11 4.10
CA ALA A 410 -22.04 -22.00 4.95
C ALA A 410 -21.33 -21.24 6.08
N GLN A 411 -20.75 -20.08 5.78
CA GLN A 411 -20.11 -19.20 6.76
C GLN A 411 -21.12 -18.66 7.79
N ARG A 412 -22.38 -18.39 7.40
CA ARG A 412 -23.45 -18.02 8.35
C ARG A 412 -23.82 -19.16 9.29
N ARG A 413 -23.74 -20.41 8.83
CA ARG A 413 -24.06 -21.59 9.65
C ARG A 413 -22.92 -22.02 10.56
N GLN A 414 -21.67 -21.81 10.14
CA GLN A 414 -20.46 -22.23 10.85
C GLN A 414 -19.47 -21.07 10.92
N PRO A 415 -19.68 -20.10 11.83
CA PRO A 415 -18.87 -18.90 11.86
C PRO A 415 -17.42 -19.13 12.34
N GLU A 416 -17.18 -20.17 13.15
CA GLU A 416 -15.85 -20.60 13.60
C GLU A 416 -14.92 -21.01 12.44
N GLN A 417 -15.50 -21.49 11.33
CA GLN A 417 -14.74 -21.89 10.13
C GLN A 417 -14.67 -20.80 9.06
N SER A 418 -14.95 -19.55 9.43
CA SER A 418 -15.02 -18.41 8.50
C SER A 418 -13.76 -18.23 7.66
N LEU A 419 -12.58 -18.38 8.26
CA LEU A 419 -11.29 -18.30 7.56
C LEU A 419 -11.16 -19.35 6.45
N LYS A 420 -11.60 -20.58 6.71
CA LYS A 420 -11.54 -21.69 5.74
C LYS A 420 -12.43 -21.41 4.53
N PHE A 421 -13.64 -20.88 4.77
CA PHE A 421 -14.55 -20.53 3.67
C PHE A 421 -14.05 -19.34 2.86
N LEU A 422 -13.39 -18.36 3.51
CA LEU A 422 -12.75 -17.26 2.81
C LEU A 422 -11.67 -17.76 1.85
N HIS A 423 -10.77 -18.65 2.28
CA HIS A 423 -9.75 -19.23 1.39
C HIS A 423 -10.31 -20.06 0.22
N GLN A 424 -11.55 -20.56 0.33
CA GLN A 424 -12.24 -21.28 -0.74
C GLN A 424 -13.00 -20.35 -1.71
N HIS A 425 -13.09 -19.07 -1.38
CA HIS A 425 -13.76 -18.06 -2.20
C HIS A 425 -13.04 -17.88 -3.54
N SER A 426 -13.81 -17.65 -4.60
CA SER A 426 -13.27 -17.49 -5.96
C SER A 426 -12.24 -16.38 -6.11
N VAL A 427 -12.28 -15.38 -5.23
CA VAL A 427 -11.30 -14.29 -5.23
C VAL A 427 -9.84 -14.75 -5.03
N PHE A 428 -9.61 -15.90 -4.39
CA PHE A 428 -8.25 -16.42 -4.16
C PHE A 428 -7.77 -17.38 -5.23
N TRP A 429 -8.64 -17.84 -6.13
CA TRP A 429 -8.25 -18.80 -7.17
C TRP A 429 -8.59 -18.37 -8.60
N ASP A 430 -9.47 -17.38 -8.80
CA ASP A 430 -9.80 -16.80 -10.10
C ASP A 430 -9.13 -15.42 -10.27
N GLU A 431 -7.88 -15.43 -10.73
CA GLU A 431 -7.08 -14.21 -10.91
C GLU A 431 -7.60 -13.29 -12.02
N HIS A 432 -8.44 -13.81 -12.92
CA HIS A 432 -8.95 -13.07 -14.08
C HIS A 432 -10.30 -12.39 -13.81
N GLN A 433 -10.89 -12.60 -12.63
CA GLN A 433 -12.23 -12.09 -12.31
C GLN A 433 -12.24 -10.58 -12.09
N TYR A 434 -12.65 -9.85 -13.12
CA TYR A 434 -12.83 -8.40 -13.08
C TYR A 434 -14.25 -7.97 -12.69
N LEU A 435 -15.24 -8.87 -12.75
CA LEU A 435 -16.60 -8.55 -12.35
C LEU A 435 -16.71 -8.50 -10.82
N PRO A 436 -17.54 -7.60 -10.26
CA PRO A 436 -17.67 -7.46 -8.82
C PRO A 436 -18.25 -8.73 -8.19
N LEU A 437 -17.53 -9.32 -7.24
CA LEU A 437 -17.97 -10.49 -6.49
C LEU A 437 -18.87 -10.08 -5.31
N TRP A 438 -20.16 -9.93 -5.56
CA TRP A 438 -21.13 -9.48 -4.55
C TRP A 438 -21.17 -10.39 -3.32
N GLY A 439 -21.17 -9.78 -2.14
CA GLY A 439 -21.18 -10.48 -0.85
C GLY A 439 -19.79 -10.72 -0.26
N LEU A 440 -18.71 -10.48 -1.03
CA LEU A 440 -17.34 -10.55 -0.53
C LEU A 440 -17.11 -9.58 0.62
N GLU A 441 -17.70 -8.38 0.57
CA GLU A 441 -17.62 -7.37 1.62
C GLU A 441 -18.13 -7.92 2.96
N LYS A 442 -19.26 -8.63 2.94
CA LYS A 442 -19.87 -9.25 4.14
C LYS A 442 -19.03 -10.40 4.69
N GLN A 443 -18.35 -11.14 3.80
CA GLN A 443 -17.48 -12.23 4.23
C GLN A 443 -16.22 -11.68 4.91
N LEU A 444 -15.61 -10.62 4.37
CA LEU A 444 -14.44 -9.96 4.94
C LEU A 444 -14.73 -9.37 6.32
N VAL A 445 -15.83 -8.65 6.48
CA VAL A 445 -16.29 -8.10 7.78
C VAL A 445 -16.45 -9.21 8.81
N ARG A 446 -17.09 -10.32 8.43
CA ARG A 446 -17.28 -11.45 9.35
C ARG A 446 -15.97 -12.13 9.72
N VAL A 447 -15.03 -12.31 8.79
CA VAL A 447 -13.72 -12.89 9.13
C VAL A 447 -12.96 -11.97 10.07
N TYR A 448 -13.05 -10.65 9.89
CA TYR A 448 -12.42 -9.67 10.78
C TYR A 448 -12.89 -9.79 12.23
N GLN A 449 -14.17 -10.11 12.45
CA GLN A 449 -14.73 -10.32 13.80
C GLN A 449 -14.14 -11.55 14.52
N TYR A 450 -13.63 -12.56 13.80
CA TYR A 450 -13.04 -13.77 14.38
C TYR A 450 -11.50 -13.76 14.36
N ASP A 451 -10.89 -13.30 13.28
CA ASP A 451 -9.44 -13.23 13.07
C ASP A 451 -9.08 -11.94 12.32
N GLN A 452 -8.73 -10.92 13.09
CA GLN A 452 -8.35 -9.59 12.58
C GLN A 452 -7.09 -9.65 11.70
N GLN A 453 -6.11 -10.50 12.05
CA GLN A 453 -4.83 -10.57 11.32
C GLN A 453 -5.04 -11.19 9.93
N ALA A 454 -5.75 -12.31 9.86
CA ALA A 454 -6.03 -12.99 8.60
C ALA A 454 -6.93 -12.15 7.68
N ALA A 455 -7.95 -11.48 8.23
CA ALA A 455 -8.80 -10.56 7.47
C ALA A 455 -7.99 -9.38 6.90
N THR A 456 -7.12 -8.77 7.70
CA THR A 456 -6.29 -7.65 7.27
C THR A 456 -5.29 -8.06 6.18
N ALA A 457 -4.67 -9.24 6.31
CA ALA A 457 -3.79 -9.79 5.27
C ALA A 457 -4.55 -10.03 3.95
N ALA A 458 -5.75 -10.60 4.01
CA ALA A 458 -6.61 -10.78 2.84
C ALA A 458 -7.00 -9.43 2.20
N MET A 459 -7.42 -8.44 3.01
CA MET A 459 -7.79 -7.11 2.51
C MET A 459 -6.61 -6.39 1.84
N ILE A 460 -5.39 -6.52 2.39
CA ILE A 460 -4.17 -5.97 1.76
C ILE A 460 -3.94 -6.62 0.40
N GLN A 461 -4.01 -7.95 0.31
CA GLN A 461 -3.84 -8.67 -0.95
C GLN A 461 -4.88 -8.25 -2.01
N LEU A 462 -6.13 -8.04 -1.58
CA LEU A 462 -7.24 -7.70 -2.46
C LEU A 462 -7.27 -6.21 -2.88
N SER A 463 -6.67 -5.33 -2.08
CA SER A 463 -6.66 -3.88 -2.34
C SER A 463 -5.96 -3.49 -3.66
N ALA A 464 -5.00 -4.29 -4.12
CA ALA A 464 -4.28 -4.07 -5.38
C ALA A 464 -5.01 -4.61 -6.63
N GLY A 465 -6.11 -5.37 -6.44
CA GLY A 465 -6.80 -6.08 -7.50
C GLY A 465 -8.12 -5.44 -7.96
N ALA A 466 -8.82 -6.13 -8.87
CA ALA A 466 -10.13 -5.70 -9.38
C ALA A 466 -11.23 -5.66 -8.30
N GLN A 467 -11.06 -6.41 -7.20
CA GLN A 467 -12.01 -6.48 -6.09
C GLN A 467 -11.76 -5.44 -4.99
N ASN A 468 -10.97 -4.39 -5.25
CA ASN A 468 -10.73 -3.31 -4.29
C ASN A 468 -12.05 -2.70 -3.79
N TRP A 469 -13.09 -2.60 -4.64
CA TRP A 469 -14.41 -2.10 -4.24
C TRP A 469 -15.00 -2.84 -3.00
N ALA A 470 -14.80 -4.16 -2.89
CA ALA A 470 -15.30 -4.96 -1.78
C ALA A 470 -14.49 -4.72 -0.50
N VAL A 471 -13.18 -4.49 -0.64
CA VAL A 471 -12.30 -4.10 0.46
C VAL A 471 -12.67 -2.71 0.99
N GLN A 472 -12.93 -1.76 0.09
CA GLN A 472 -13.40 -0.42 0.43
C GLN A 472 -14.74 -0.47 1.18
N ALA A 473 -15.68 -1.30 0.72
CA ALA A 473 -16.96 -1.52 1.39
C ALA A 473 -16.81 -2.20 2.76
N ALA A 474 -15.87 -3.15 2.89
CA ALA A 474 -15.59 -3.81 4.17
C ALA A 474 -14.96 -2.85 5.19
N TYR A 475 -13.97 -2.03 4.79
CA TYR A 475 -13.41 -0.99 5.64
C TYR A 475 -14.47 0.01 6.09
N LEU A 476 -15.30 0.47 5.15
CA LEU A 476 -16.41 1.37 5.45
C LEU A 476 -17.34 0.79 6.52
N GLU A 477 -17.70 -0.49 6.41
CA GLU A 477 -18.58 -1.15 7.38
C GLU A 477 -17.91 -1.25 8.75
N LEU A 478 -16.68 -1.76 8.83
CA LEU A 478 -15.93 -1.92 10.08
C LEU A 478 -15.67 -0.60 10.79
N ASP A 479 -15.17 0.41 10.09
CA ASP A 479 -14.90 1.72 10.67
C ASP A 479 -16.20 2.40 11.14
N SER A 480 -17.30 2.20 10.40
CA SER A 480 -18.60 2.73 10.82
C SER A 480 -19.18 2.02 12.06
N GLU A 481 -18.94 0.72 12.23
CA GLU A 481 -19.27 -0.01 13.46
C GLU A 481 -18.47 0.54 14.66
N SER A 482 -17.16 0.75 14.49
CA SER A 482 -16.30 1.31 15.54
C SER A 482 -16.72 2.72 15.96
N LEU A 483 -17.01 3.61 15.01
CA LEU A 483 -17.45 4.99 15.31
C LEU A 483 -18.85 5.05 15.95
N MET A 484 -19.75 4.12 15.60
CA MET A 484 -21.06 4.01 16.25
C MET A 484 -20.97 3.46 17.67
N ALA A 485 -19.98 2.63 17.96
CA ALA A 485 -19.78 2.00 19.27
C ALA A 485 -19.28 2.97 20.36
N CYS A 486 -18.75 4.16 20.01
CA CYS A 486 -18.31 5.15 21.00
C CYS A 486 -19.50 5.71 21.80
N ASP A 487 -19.48 5.49 23.11
CA ASP A 487 -20.49 5.99 24.06
C ASP A 487 -19.92 7.10 24.98
N SER A 488 -18.59 7.24 25.07
CA SER A 488 -17.93 8.27 25.89
C SER A 488 -17.00 9.17 25.09
N ILE A 489 -16.70 10.36 25.61
CA ILE A 489 -15.75 11.29 24.98
C ILE A 489 -14.31 10.75 24.99
N PHE A 490 -13.96 9.91 25.96
CA PHE A 490 -12.66 9.25 26.04
C PHE A 490 -12.50 8.18 24.95
N GLU A 491 -13.54 7.38 24.70
CA GLU A 491 -13.54 6.42 23.58
C GLU A 491 -13.47 7.15 22.24
N MET A 492 -14.13 8.31 22.09
CA MET A 492 -14.01 9.14 20.89
C MET A 492 -12.59 9.68 20.69
N ALA A 493 -11.88 10.00 21.77
CA ALA A 493 -10.49 10.45 21.70
C ALA A 493 -9.55 9.33 21.22
N GLU A 494 -9.79 8.08 21.61
CA GLU A 494 -8.93 6.93 21.25
C GLU A 494 -9.30 6.27 19.92
N VAL A 495 -10.51 6.51 19.39
CA VAL A 495 -11.01 5.78 18.21
C VAL A 495 -10.12 5.92 16.98
N HIS A 496 -9.40 7.04 16.82
CA HIS A 496 -8.46 7.23 15.70
C HIS A 496 -7.33 6.18 15.66
N GLN A 497 -7.04 5.51 16.77
CA GLN A 497 -6.03 4.45 16.86
C GLN A 497 -6.55 3.10 16.34
N THR A 498 -7.87 2.89 16.38
CA THR A 498 -8.53 1.62 16.00
C THR A 498 -9.08 1.63 14.57
N LEU A 499 -9.24 2.81 13.96
CA LEU A 499 -9.67 2.95 12.58
C LEU A 499 -8.68 2.30 11.60
N LEU A 500 -9.19 1.42 10.74
CA LEU A 500 -8.38 0.66 9.78
C LEU A 500 -7.98 1.51 8.56
N SER A 501 -8.78 2.54 8.26
CA SER A 501 -8.60 3.43 7.12
C SER A 501 -7.61 4.56 7.41
N SER A 502 -6.32 4.25 7.30
CA SER A 502 -5.29 5.26 7.02
C SER A 502 -5.14 5.39 5.50
N ASP A 503 -5.62 6.52 4.96
CA ASP A 503 -5.34 7.04 3.61
C ASP A 503 -5.81 6.22 2.39
N LYS A 504 -6.45 5.06 2.59
CA LYS A 504 -6.78 4.10 1.52
C LYS A 504 -8.20 4.21 0.96
N LEU A 505 -9.09 4.99 1.58
CA LEU A 505 -10.50 5.10 1.16
C LEU A 505 -10.71 6.19 0.11
N THR A 506 -11.26 5.83 -1.05
CA THR A 506 -11.57 6.79 -2.13
C THR A 506 -13.06 7.13 -2.17
N GLY A 507 -13.41 8.42 -2.29
CA GLY A 507 -14.78 8.91 -2.44
C GLY A 507 -15.33 9.66 -1.22
N THR A 508 -16.61 10.03 -1.26
CA THR A 508 -17.27 10.86 -0.23
C THR A 508 -17.31 10.17 1.14
N ALA A 509 -17.50 8.85 1.18
CA ALA A 509 -17.46 8.08 2.42
C ALA A 509 -16.07 8.11 3.09
N GLY A 510 -15.00 8.09 2.29
CA GLY A 510 -13.63 8.22 2.81
C GLY A 510 -13.35 9.61 3.39
N SER A 511 -13.82 10.69 2.75
CA SER A 511 -13.68 12.03 3.32
C SER A 511 -14.41 12.20 4.65
N TRP A 512 -15.57 11.54 4.81
CA TRP A 512 -16.32 11.55 6.05
C TRP A 512 -15.56 10.83 7.17
N LEU A 513 -15.06 9.62 6.90
CA LEU A 513 -14.27 8.86 7.87
C LEU A 513 -12.98 9.59 8.27
N ASN A 514 -12.28 10.20 7.32
CA ASN A 514 -11.12 11.05 7.62
C ASN A 514 -11.50 12.25 8.49
N SER A 515 -12.65 12.88 8.24
CA SER A 515 -13.13 13.98 9.08
C SER A 515 -13.38 13.51 10.52
N PHE A 516 -13.97 12.32 10.72
CA PHE A 516 -14.15 11.74 12.05
C PHE A 516 -12.82 11.41 12.74
N ARG A 517 -11.83 10.93 11.99
CA ARG A 517 -10.48 10.69 12.49
C ARG A 517 -9.79 11.99 12.93
N GLU A 518 -9.87 13.04 12.14
CA GLU A 518 -9.36 14.37 12.50
C GLU A 518 -10.07 14.93 13.74
N MET A 519 -11.40 14.76 13.82
CA MET A 519 -12.16 15.18 15.00
C MET A 519 -11.76 14.37 16.26
N SER A 520 -11.47 13.08 16.14
CA SER A 520 -10.97 12.25 17.25
C SER A 520 -9.62 12.77 17.78
N LEU A 521 -8.68 13.12 16.89
CA LEU A 521 -7.41 13.75 17.27
C LEU A 521 -7.61 15.13 17.93
N ASP A 522 -8.53 15.95 17.40
CA ASP A 522 -8.86 17.24 18.00
C ASP A 522 -9.48 17.08 19.41
N ILE A 523 -10.29 16.03 19.63
CA ILE A 523 -10.88 15.71 20.94
C ILE A 523 -9.79 15.25 21.91
N GLU A 524 -8.86 14.39 21.50
CA GLU A 524 -7.72 13.99 22.32
C GLU A 524 -6.86 15.20 22.70
N ALA A 525 -6.55 16.07 21.74
CA ALA A 525 -5.83 17.31 21.98
C ALA A 525 -6.58 18.24 22.95
N ALA A 526 -7.90 18.33 22.85
CA ALA A 526 -8.73 19.10 23.76
C ALA A 526 -8.68 18.53 25.19
N LEU A 527 -8.84 17.21 25.35
CA LEU A 527 -8.80 16.55 26.66
C LEU A 527 -7.41 16.63 27.33
N SER A 528 -6.33 16.79 26.55
CA SER A 528 -4.97 16.93 27.08
C SER A 528 -4.67 18.31 27.72
N GLN A 529 -5.54 19.31 27.56
CA GLN A 529 -5.33 20.66 28.12
C GLN A 529 -5.53 20.69 29.64
N GLN A 530 -4.76 21.52 30.36
CA GLN A 530 -4.83 21.60 31.84
C GLN A 530 -6.00 22.42 32.39
N GLY A 531 -6.60 23.34 31.62
CA GLY A 531 -7.67 24.24 32.09
C GLY A 531 -9.04 23.94 31.50
N HIS A 532 -10.09 23.96 32.32
CA HIS A 532 -11.47 23.62 31.92
C HIS A 532 -11.99 24.57 30.84
N TYR A 533 -11.67 25.87 30.95
CA TYR A 533 -12.02 26.86 29.92
C TYR A 533 -11.36 26.57 28.56
N GLN A 534 -10.10 26.15 28.54
CA GLN A 534 -9.37 25.83 27.30
C GLN A 534 -9.88 24.55 26.67
N GLN A 535 -10.14 23.51 27.47
CA GLN A 535 -10.80 22.28 27.04
C GLN A 535 -12.15 22.60 26.37
N HIS A 536 -12.98 23.42 27.02
CA HIS A 536 -14.27 23.86 26.48
C HIS A 536 -14.13 24.63 25.16
N ALA A 537 -13.16 25.55 25.06
CA ALA A 537 -12.94 26.33 23.84
C ALA A 537 -12.52 25.44 22.65
N MET A 538 -11.66 24.44 22.87
CA MET A 538 -11.25 23.50 21.83
C MET A 538 -12.39 22.57 21.40
N LEU A 539 -13.15 22.02 22.36
CA LEU A 539 -14.34 21.19 22.06
C LEU A 539 -15.42 21.97 21.29
N LYS A 540 -15.55 23.28 21.54
CA LYS A 540 -16.45 24.16 20.78
C LYS A 540 -16.05 24.27 19.30
N ASN A 541 -14.76 24.26 18.99
CA ASN A 541 -14.28 24.26 17.60
C ASN A 541 -14.64 22.94 16.89
N VAL A 542 -14.47 21.81 17.59
CA VAL A 542 -14.89 20.48 17.09
C VAL A 542 -16.40 20.45 16.81
N LEU A 543 -17.22 20.92 17.76
CA LEU A 543 -18.67 21.06 17.56
C LEU A 543 -19.04 21.95 16.36
N GLY A 544 -18.27 23.02 16.12
CA GLY A 544 -18.43 23.89 14.96
C GLY A 544 -18.19 23.16 13.63
N ARG A 545 -17.10 22.38 13.54
CA ARG A 545 -16.80 21.55 12.37
C ARG A 545 -17.88 20.49 12.13
N LEU A 546 -18.29 19.81 13.20
CA LEU A 546 -19.30 18.73 13.16
C LEU A 546 -20.67 19.25 12.67
N LYS A 547 -21.07 20.46 13.11
CA LYS A 547 -22.26 21.16 12.59
C LYS A 547 -22.12 21.57 11.13
N GLY A 548 -20.95 22.08 10.72
CA GLY A 548 -20.69 22.45 9.32
C GLY A 548 -20.84 21.26 8.38
N SER A 549 -20.33 20.09 8.78
CA SER A 549 -20.42 18.86 8.00
C SER A 549 -21.86 18.34 7.86
N LEU A 550 -22.70 18.51 8.89
CA LEU A 550 -24.12 18.11 8.87
C LEU A 550 -24.99 18.91 7.88
N VAL A 551 -24.60 20.15 7.55
CA VAL A 551 -25.38 21.07 6.70
C VAL A 551 -25.10 20.87 5.20
N GLY A 552 -24.01 20.18 4.83
CA GLY A 552 -23.46 20.20 3.48
C GLY A 552 -23.70 18.98 2.57
N SER A 553 -24.28 17.85 3.03
CA SER A 553 -24.30 16.64 2.19
C SER A 553 -25.63 15.87 2.14
N GLU A 554 -26.05 15.54 0.93
CA GLU A 554 -27.08 14.54 0.56
C GLU A 554 -26.64 13.09 0.88
N SER A 555 -25.44 12.89 1.42
CA SER A 555 -24.82 11.58 1.60
C SER A 555 -25.22 10.90 2.92
N ALA A 556 -25.84 9.72 2.79
CA ALA A 556 -26.06 8.63 3.74
C ALA A 556 -26.51 9.00 5.17
N GLN A 557 -27.80 8.75 5.44
CA GLN A 557 -28.49 8.81 6.75
C GLN A 557 -27.64 8.27 7.93
N ARG A 558 -26.88 7.19 7.73
CA ARG A 558 -26.00 6.56 8.72
C ARG A 558 -24.95 7.51 9.31
N PHE A 559 -24.34 8.39 8.51
CA PHE A 559 -23.34 9.35 9.01
C PHE A 559 -23.98 10.51 9.77
N ARG A 560 -25.22 10.88 9.44
CA ARG A 560 -25.96 11.90 10.20
C ARG A 560 -26.33 11.39 11.59
N GLU A 561 -26.76 10.13 11.69
CA GLU A 561 -27.05 9.48 12.97
C GLU A 561 -25.79 9.47 13.86
N MET A 562 -24.65 9.05 13.31
CA MET A 562 -23.36 9.06 14.00
C MET A 562 -22.91 10.46 14.44
N ALA A 563 -22.96 11.44 13.54
CA ALA A 563 -22.62 12.83 13.84
C ALA A 563 -23.53 13.42 14.93
N SER A 564 -24.83 13.10 14.91
CA SER A 564 -25.77 13.54 15.94
C SER A 564 -25.46 12.96 17.32
N LYS A 565 -25.04 11.68 17.38
CA LYS A 565 -24.61 11.01 18.62
C LYS A 565 -23.37 11.69 19.19
N TRP A 566 -22.34 11.90 18.36
CA TRP A 566 -21.11 12.59 18.74
C TRP A 566 -21.39 14.03 19.20
N GLN A 567 -22.24 14.76 18.49
CA GLN A 567 -22.64 16.11 18.88
C GLN A 567 -23.28 16.12 20.28
N SER A 568 -24.19 15.20 20.57
CA SER A 568 -24.86 15.10 21.87
C SER A 568 -23.86 14.88 23.01
N ILE A 569 -22.96 13.90 22.84
CA ILE A 569 -21.96 13.55 23.86
C ILE A 569 -21.00 14.72 24.13
N ILE A 570 -20.46 15.33 23.06
CA ILE A 570 -19.52 16.46 23.20
C ILE A 570 -20.22 17.69 23.82
N THR A 571 -21.48 17.95 23.45
CA THR A 571 -22.23 19.10 24.00
C THR A 571 -22.50 18.92 25.50
N THR A 572 -22.86 17.71 25.94
CA THR A 572 -23.08 17.40 27.35
C THR A 572 -21.80 17.60 28.15
N PHE A 573 -20.68 17.03 27.69
CA PHE A 573 -19.39 17.18 28.37
C PHE A 573 -18.89 18.62 28.40
N ALA A 574 -19.05 19.37 27.30
CA ALA A 574 -18.69 20.79 27.24
C ALA A 574 -19.51 21.64 28.24
N ALA A 575 -20.80 21.32 28.44
CA ALA A 575 -21.63 22.01 29.42
C ALA A 575 -21.18 21.71 30.87
N GLU A 576 -20.75 20.48 31.15
CA GLU A 576 -20.20 20.10 32.46
C GLU A 576 -18.92 20.85 32.80
N LEU A 577 -18.03 21.06 31.82
CA LEU A 577 -16.79 21.83 32.02
C LEU A 577 -17.04 23.28 32.44
N LEU A 578 -18.09 23.93 31.91
CA LEU A 578 -18.44 25.31 32.28
C LEU A 578 -18.93 25.45 33.73
N ASN A 579 -19.44 24.36 34.32
CA ASN A 579 -19.88 24.35 35.71
C ASN A 579 -18.73 24.14 36.71
N MET A 580 -17.53 23.77 36.22
CA MET A 580 -16.34 23.60 37.04
C MET A 580 -15.56 24.93 37.09
N GLN A 581 -15.50 25.57 38.26
CA GLN A 581 -14.77 26.84 38.42
C GLN A 581 -13.25 26.61 38.45
N ASP A 582 -12.56 27.19 37.48
CA ASP A 582 -11.09 27.31 37.49
C ASP A 582 -10.65 28.31 38.58
N ILE A 583 -9.69 27.93 39.44
CA ILE A 583 -9.11 28.83 40.46
C ILE A 583 -8.09 29.75 39.77
N PRO A 584 -8.28 31.08 39.74
CA PRO A 584 -7.33 32.00 39.13
C PRO A 584 -6.02 32.03 39.93
N ASN A 585 -4.88 32.11 39.24
CA ASN A 585 -3.57 32.21 39.88
C ASN A 585 -3.31 33.67 40.33
N PRO A 586 -3.17 33.95 41.63
CA PRO A 586 -2.98 35.31 42.15
C PRO A 586 -1.51 35.79 42.11
N TYR A 587 -0.54 34.91 41.78
CA TYR A 587 0.88 35.23 41.86
C TYR A 587 1.44 35.82 40.55
N THR A 588 2.11 36.96 40.65
CA THR A 588 2.82 37.60 39.53
C THR A 588 4.31 37.22 39.55
N PHE A 589 4.80 36.65 38.45
CA PHE A 589 6.20 36.23 38.31
C PHE A 589 7.02 37.25 37.50
N GLY A 590 8.19 37.62 37.99
CA GLY A 590 9.19 38.36 37.21
C GLY A 590 9.45 39.79 37.69
N PRO A 591 8.54 40.75 37.45
CA PRO A 591 8.79 42.15 37.78
C PRO A 591 8.73 42.41 39.29
N PRO A 592 9.46 43.42 39.81
CA PRO A 592 9.25 43.91 41.16
C PRO A 592 7.80 44.35 41.37
N LEU A 593 7.21 43.92 42.48
CA LEU A 593 5.83 44.23 42.84
C LEU A 593 5.71 45.68 43.34
N ASN A 594 4.63 46.33 42.91
CA ASN A 594 4.25 47.67 43.36
C ASN A 594 2.95 47.56 44.16
N LYS A 595 2.98 47.96 45.44
CA LYS A 595 1.83 47.87 46.36
C LYS A 595 0.62 48.70 45.92
N LYS A 596 0.78 49.65 44.98
CA LYS A 596 -0.33 50.42 44.38
C LYS A 596 -1.07 49.65 43.28
N VAL A 597 -0.47 48.59 42.72
CA VAL A 597 -0.97 47.86 41.53
C VAL A 597 -1.18 46.36 41.81
N HIS A 598 -0.42 45.80 42.74
CA HIS A 598 -0.44 44.37 43.07
C HIS A 598 -0.97 44.20 44.50
N ASP A 599 -2.03 43.41 44.65
CA ASP A 599 -2.67 43.13 45.94
C ASP A 599 -1.83 42.15 46.79
N VAL A 600 -1.06 41.28 46.13
CA VAL A 600 -0.18 40.30 46.77
C VAL A 600 1.21 40.91 47.04
N PHE A 601 1.41 41.54 48.21
CA PHE A 601 2.71 42.04 48.68
C PHE A 601 2.99 41.67 50.15
N ALA A 602 4.19 41.16 50.46
CA ALA A 602 4.59 40.82 51.82
C ALA A 602 5.40 41.96 52.48
N ASP A 603 4.83 42.61 53.51
CA ASP A 603 5.27 43.89 54.07
C ASP A 603 6.56 43.88 54.94
N ARG A 604 7.18 42.71 55.18
CA ARG A 604 8.45 42.52 55.91
C ARG A 604 8.67 43.52 57.08
N PRO A 605 7.79 43.55 58.08
CA PRO A 605 7.72 44.63 59.08
C PRO A 605 9.01 44.79 59.90
N GLU A 606 9.73 43.69 60.17
CA GLU A 606 10.99 43.70 60.91
C GLU A 606 12.08 44.52 60.21
N VAL A 607 12.21 44.35 58.89
CA VAL A 607 13.21 45.05 58.05
C VAL A 607 12.87 46.53 57.96
N THR A 608 11.59 46.85 57.71
CA THR A 608 11.09 48.22 57.61
C THR A 608 11.28 48.98 58.92
N THR A 609 10.90 48.39 60.05
CA THR A 609 11.07 48.98 61.40
C THR A 609 12.55 49.25 61.69
N ARG A 610 13.43 48.30 61.33
CA ARG A 610 14.87 48.47 61.52
C ARG A 610 15.46 49.59 60.66
N LEU A 611 15.03 49.69 59.40
CA LEU A 611 15.44 50.79 58.51
C LEU A 611 14.98 52.14 59.06
N GLU A 612 13.73 52.25 59.49
CA GLU A 612 13.19 53.48 60.07
C GLU A 612 13.99 53.94 61.30
N GLN A 613 14.26 53.03 62.24
CA GLN A 613 15.06 53.33 63.43
C GLN A 613 16.45 53.87 63.09
N LEU A 614 17.11 53.27 62.08
CA LEU A 614 18.45 53.71 61.65
C LEU A 614 18.40 55.07 60.96
N LEU A 615 17.39 55.33 60.13
CA LEU A 615 17.22 56.58 59.39
C LEU A 615 16.87 57.78 60.29
N GLN A 616 16.17 57.56 61.40
CA GLN A 616 15.80 58.60 62.38
C GLN A 616 16.99 59.10 63.23
N THR A 617 18.12 58.38 63.24
CA THR A 617 19.29 58.81 64.02
C THR A 617 19.87 60.13 63.49
N ARG A 618 20.32 61.03 64.39
CA ARG A 618 20.87 62.35 64.02
C ARG A 618 22.09 62.24 63.09
N HIS A 619 22.99 61.31 63.40
CA HIS A 619 24.13 60.94 62.55
C HIS A 619 23.88 59.55 61.99
N CYS A 620 23.15 59.48 60.88
CA CYS A 620 22.85 58.21 60.24
C CYS A 620 24.08 57.72 59.45
N PRO A 621 24.58 56.51 59.74
CA PRO A 621 25.61 55.88 58.91
C PRO A 621 25.07 55.53 57.52
N PRO A 622 25.94 55.29 56.52
CA PRO A 622 25.48 54.71 55.27
C PRO A 622 24.82 53.36 55.53
N LEU A 623 23.67 53.13 54.92
CA LEU A 623 22.90 51.90 55.09
C LEU A 623 23.12 50.98 53.90
N LEU A 624 23.29 49.69 54.15
CA LEU A 624 23.39 48.66 53.12
C LEU A 624 22.25 47.65 53.30
N LEU A 625 21.34 47.62 52.34
CA LEU A 625 20.30 46.61 52.21
C LEU A 625 20.88 45.39 51.47
N TYR A 626 21.28 44.38 52.25
CA TYR A 626 21.98 43.19 51.76
C TYR A 626 21.04 41.99 51.69
N GLY A 627 21.10 41.22 50.61
CA GLY A 627 20.34 39.97 50.50
C GLY A 627 20.51 39.28 49.15
N GLN A 628 20.21 38.00 49.07
CA GLN A 628 20.37 37.19 47.85
C GLN A 628 19.45 37.67 46.70
N ARG A 629 19.73 37.24 45.46
CA ARG A 629 18.84 37.53 44.32
C ARG A 629 17.44 36.99 44.61
N ARG A 630 16.41 37.75 44.24
CA ARG A 630 14.98 37.42 44.42
C ARG A 630 14.46 37.37 45.86
N THR A 631 15.19 37.90 46.85
CA THR A 631 14.63 38.08 48.21
C THR A 631 13.70 39.29 48.36
N GLY A 632 13.47 40.07 47.29
CA GLY A 632 12.56 41.22 47.31
C GLY A 632 13.18 42.56 47.70
N LYS A 633 14.50 42.73 47.54
CA LYS A 633 15.22 43.99 47.83
C LYS A 633 14.68 45.17 47.03
N THR A 634 14.71 45.07 45.70
CA THR A 634 14.20 46.07 44.77
C THR A 634 12.73 46.38 45.04
N THR A 635 11.93 45.32 45.27
CA THR A 635 10.52 45.45 45.65
C THR A 635 10.35 46.25 46.95
N LEU A 636 11.16 46.00 47.99
CA LEU A 636 11.11 46.78 49.23
C LEU A 636 11.48 48.24 48.96
N LEU A 637 12.61 48.50 48.29
CA LEU A 637 13.09 49.85 47.99
C LEU A 637 12.07 50.69 47.21
N MET A 638 11.41 50.08 46.21
CA MET A 638 10.38 50.74 45.40
C MET A 638 9.13 51.13 46.18
N ASN A 639 8.84 50.44 47.29
CA ASN A 639 7.66 50.70 48.11
C ASN A 639 8.00 51.41 49.44
N LEU A 640 9.27 51.79 49.68
CA LEU A 640 9.67 52.49 50.91
C LEU A 640 8.99 53.86 51.07
N ASP A 641 8.55 54.50 49.97
CA ASP A 641 7.77 55.75 49.99
C ASP A 641 6.43 55.59 50.73
N MET A 642 5.84 54.40 50.67
CA MET A 642 4.60 54.04 51.35
C MET A 642 4.84 53.49 52.76
N LEU A 643 6.04 52.98 53.04
CA LEU A 643 6.38 52.31 54.30
C LEU A 643 7.05 53.24 55.33
N LEU A 644 7.68 54.33 54.90
CA LEU A 644 8.34 55.30 55.78
C LEU A 644 7.47 56.55 56.03
N PRO A 645 7.72 57.31 57.11
CA PRO A 645 7.02 58.57 57.37
C PRO A 645 7.21 59.58 56.23
N LYS A 646 6.19 60.42 55.98
CA LYS A 646 6.19 61.46 54.92
C LYS A 646 7.26 62.56 55.08
N THR A 647 8.04 62.53 56.17
CA THR A 647 9.21 63.38 56.38
C THR A 647 10.40 62.97 55.50
N PHE A 648 10.42 61.74 54.99
CA PHE A 648 11.41 61.24 54.05
C PHE A 648 10.95 61.42 52.60
N VAL A 649 11.86 61.88 51.75
CA VAL A 649 11.69 61.95 50.30
C VAL A 649 12.56 60.85 49.69
N MET A 650 11.90 59.84 49.13
CA MET A 650 12.56 58.70 48.50
C MET A 650 13.07 59.09 47.11
N LEU A 651 14.39 59.08 46.96
CA LEU A 651 15.07 59.26 45.69
C LEU A 651 15.62 57.89 45.25
N PHE A 652 14.75 57.10 44.64
CA PHE A 652 15.12 55.79 44.12
C PHE A 652 15.95 55.95 42.84
N VAL A 653 17.13 55.32 42.82
CA VAL A 653 18.06 55.33 41.71
C VAL A 653 18.49 53.89 41.41
N ASP A 654 18.03 53.38 40.28
CA ASP A 654 18.53 52.13 39.73
C ASP A 654 19.92 52.37 39.13
N CYS A 655 20.94 51.71 39.68
CA CYS A 655 22.29 51.80 39.15
C CYS A 655 22.46 50.95 37.88
N GLN A 656 21.56 49.99 37.62
CA GLN A 656 21.53 49.26 36.36
C GLN A 656 21.00 50.17 35.25
N GLY A 657 21.86 50.53 34.30
CA GLY A 657 21.47 51.33 33.12
C GLY A 657 22.32 52.60 32.92
N PRO A 658 21.73 53.73 32.46
CA PRO A 658 22.50 54.90 32.00
C PRO A 658 23.49 55.47 33.03
N LEU A 659 23.24 55.27 34.32
CA LEU A 659 24.12 55.71 35.40
C LEU A 659 25.44 54.91 35.44
N ALA A 660 25.38 53.57 35.42
CA ALA A 660 26.58 52.72 35.41
C ALA A 660 27.40 52.85 34.12
N TRP A 661 26.77 53.18 32.99
CA TRP A 661 27.41 53.37 31.68
C TRP A 661 27.87 54.82 31.41
N ALA A 662 27.90 55.69 32.42
CA ALA A 662 28.40 57.05 32.28
C ALA A 662 29.86 57.07 31.78
N ARG A 663 30.15 57.93 30.79
CA ARG A 663 31.48 57.98 30.14
C ARG A 663 32.54 58.68 30.98
N ASP A 664 32.12 59.61 31.83
CA ASP A 664 32.95 60.45 32.68
C ASP A 664 32.17 60.87 33.95
N HIS A 665 32.84 61.58 34.86
CA HIS A 665 32.23 62.06 36.11
C HIS A 665 31.11 63.07 35.89
N ALA A 666 31.21 63.95 34.88
CA ALA A 666 30.18 64.95 34.58
C ALA A 666 28.86 64.27 34.21
N ARG A 667 28.94 63.28 33.32
CA ARG A 667 27.77 62.51 32.90
C ARG A 667 27.21 61.63 34.00
N PHE A 668 28.07 61.09 34.87
CA PHE A 668 27.63 60.34 36.04
C PHE A 668 26.75 61.22 36.96
N PHE A 669 27.24 62.40 37.35
CA PHE A 669 26.48 63.32 38.21
C PHE A 669 25.24 63.89 37.53
N TYR A 670 25.30 64.15 36.22
CA TYR A 670 24.13 64.55 35.45
C TYR A 670 23.04 63.46 35.48
N GLN A 671 23.41 62.20 35.21
CA GLN A 671 22.46 61.08 35.23
C GLN A 671 21.92 60.83 36.64
N LEU A 672 22.76 60.93 37.67
CA LEU A 672 22.34 60.81 39.07
C LEU A 672 21.30 61.88 39.41
N GLY A 673 21.61 63.15 39.11
CA GLY A 673 20.70 64.26 39.38
C GLY A 673 19.40 64.20 38.56
N ARG A 674 19.47 63.73 37.30
CA ARG A 674 18.29 63.48 36.47
C ARG A 674 17.38 62.42 37.08
N THR A 675 17.93 61.29 37.53
CA THR A 675 17.14 60.22 38.17
C THR A 675 16.55 60.69 39.51
N MET A 676 17.30 61.48 40.29
CA MET A 676 16.77 62.11 41.50
C MET A 676 15.61 63.07 41.21
N ALA A 677 15.71 63.90 40.17
CA ALA A 677 14.63 64.80 39.77
C ALA A 677 13.41 64.05 39.24
N GLU A 678 13.61 62.92 38.54
CA GLU A 678 12.51 62.05 38.09
C GLU A 678 11.80 61.39 39.28
N ALA A 679 12.56 60.86 40.25
CA ALA A 679 11.99 60.31 41.48
C ALA A 679 11.18 61.35 42.26
N ALA A 680 11.67 62.60 42.30
CA ALA A 680 11.01 63.72 42.97
C ALA A 680 9.62 64.07 42.40
N LYS A 681 9.32 63.72 41.14
CA LYS A 681 7.97 63.93 40.55
C LYS A 681 6.86 63.21 41.31
N HIS A 682 7.18 62.16 42.06
CA HIS A 682 6.23 61.48 42.95
C HIS A 682 5.78 62.33 44.14
N TYR A 683 6.43 63.49 44.35
CA TYR A 683 6.13 64.44 45.41
C TYR A 683 5.71 65.78 44.79
N PRO A 684 4.40 66.01 44.58
CA PRO A 684 3.89 67.20 43.87
C PRO A 684 4.30 68.53 44.53
N ASP A 685 4.54 68.52 45.84
CA ASP A 685 4.88 69.70 46.64
C ASP A 685 6.37 70.09 46.55
N LEU A 686 7.19 69.35 45.79
CA LEU A 686 8.63 69.58 45.68
C LEU A 686 9.02 69.88 44.24
N THR A 687 9.74 70.98 44.03
CA THR A 687 10.30 71.34 42.73
C THR A 687 11.82 71.33 42.82
N PHE A 688 12.46 70.38 42.13
CA PHE A 688 13.92 70.25 42.13
C PHE A 688 14.53 71.27 41.15
N PRO A 689 15.65 71.93 41.50
CA PRO A 689 16.35 72.82 40.59
C PRO A 689 16.90 72.03 39.40
N PRO A 690 16.83 72.58 38.17
CA PRO A 690 17.38 71.92 36.99
C PRO A 690 18.90 71.75 37.12
N LEU A 691 19.40 70.59 36.68
CA LEU A 691 20.83 70.29 36.58
C LEU A 691 21.19 70.13 35.11
N ASP A 692 22.06 71.00 34.61
CA ASP A 692 22.54 70.96 33.23
C ASP A 692 23.87 70.17 33.15
N GLU A 693 24.01 69.34 32.11
CA GLU A 693 25.24 68.57 31.86
C GLU A 693 26.40 69.53 31.52
N GLU A 694 26.13 70.62 30.79
CA GLU A 694 27.15 71.59 30.39
C GLU A 694 27.72 72.34 31.59
N TYR A 695 26.88 72.66 32.58
CA TYR A 695 27.29 73.23 33.87
C TYR A 695 28.27 72.31 34.63
N LEU A 696 28.07 71.00 34.54
CA LEU A 696 28.92 70.00 35.22
C LEU A 696 30.25 69.74 34.51
N ARG A 697 30.37 69.95 33.20
CA ARG A 697 31.61 69.60 32.44
C ARG A 697 32.85 70.38 32.88
N THR A 698 32.68 71.58 33.43
CA THR A 698 33.80 72.44 33.84
C THR A 698 34.44 72.00 35.16
N ASP A 699 33.63 71.64 36.15
CA ASP A 699 34.05 71.12 37.44
C ASP A 699 32.95 70.22 38.04
N PRO A 700 32.92 68.92 37.69
CA PRO A 700 31.78 68.05 37.99
C PRO A 700 31.46 67.94 39.48
N PHE A 701 32.46 67.92 40.35
CA PHE A 701 32.29 67.65 41.78
C PHE A 701 31.81 68.89 42.53
N THR A 702 32.47 70.03 42.33
CA THR A 702 32.09 71.30 42.96
C THR A 702 30.70 71.74 42.49
N ARG A 703 30.42 71.63 41.19
CA ARG A 703 29.15 72.04 40.60
C ARG A 703 27.98 71.14 41.03
N PHE A 704 28.26 69.85 41.22
CA PHE A 704 27.27 68.93 41.80
C PHE A 704 27.02 69.24 43.28
N ASP A 705 28.05 69.55 44.06
CA ASP A 705 27.88 69.95 45.47
C ASP A 705 27.09 71.27 45.61
N ASP A 706 27.36 72.26 44.76
CA ASP A 706 26.56 73.49 44.66
C ASP A 706 25.08 73.19 44.36
N TRP A 707 24.82 72.21 43.51
CA TRP A 707 23.46 71.80 43.18
C TRP A 707 22.78 71.08 44.35
N LEU A 708 23.51 70.24 45.11
CA LEU A 708 23.00 69.65 46.35
C LEU A 708 22.62 70.72 47.39
N ASN A 709 23.35 71.83 47.48
CA ASN A 709 22.97 72.97 48.33
C ASN A 709 21.62 73.58 47.92
N LYS A 710 21.40 73.75 46.61
CA LYS A 710 20.12 74.24 46.09
C LYS A 710 18.99 73.25 46.36
N LEU A 711 19.27 71.95 46.30
CA LEU A 711 18.30 70.91 46.65
C LEU A 711 17.88 70.98 48.12
N GLU A 712 18.83 71.12 49.05
CA GLU A 712 18.50 71.21 50.49
C GLU A 712 17.66 72.46 50.82
N GLN A 713 17.88 73.55 50.08
CA GLN A 713 17.05 74.76 50.18
C GLN A 713 15.63 74.50 49.64
N ALA A 714 15.50 73.80 48.51
CA ALA A 714 14.22 73.48 47.89
C ALA A 714 13.38 72.47 48.70
N THR A 715 14.01 71.55 49.44
CA THR A 715 13.31 70.49 50.19
C THR A 715 12.99 70.86 51.64
N GLY A 716 13.45 72.01 52.12
CA GLY A 716 13.21 72.48 53.48
C GLY A 716 13.68 71.47 54.53
N ASP A 717 12.83 71.16 55.51
CA ASP A 717 13.17 70.24 56.61
C ASP A 717 13.02 68.75 56.30
N LYS A 718 12.65 68.40 55.06
CA LYS A 718 12.54 66.99 54.65
C LYS A 718 13.91 66.34 54.53
N THR A 719 13.98 65.05 54.87
CA THR A 719 15.21 64.24 54.72
C THR A 719 15.19 63.53 53.37
N LEU A 720 16.24 63.73 52.57
CA LEU A 720 16.39 63.11 51.26
C LEU A 720 17.07 61.75 51.42
N LEU A 721 16.34 60.68 51.12
CA LEU A 721 16.86 59.31 51.15
C LEU A 721 17.22 58.87 49.73
N LEU A 722 18.51 58.90 49.42
CA LEU A 722 19.05 58.42 48.16
C LEU A 722 19.25 56.90 48.23
N ALA A 723 18.36 56.17 47.57
CA ALA A 723 18.36 54.72 47.54
C ALA A 723 18.97 54.24 46.22
N LEU A 724 20.21 53.74 46.27
CA LEU A 724 20.97 53.25 45.13
C LEU A 724 20.81 51.74 45.04
N ASP A 725 19.89 51.26 44.19
CA ASP A 725 19.71 49.82 43.96
C ASP A 725 20.79 49.29 43.00
N GLU A 726 21.20 48.04 43.22
CA GLU A 726 22.23 47.34 42.44
C GLU A 726 23.52 48.15 42.26
N PHE A 727 23.95 48.84 43.33
CA PHE A 727 25.13 49.72 43.34
C PHE A 727 26.44 49.03 42.90
N VAL A 728 26.48 47.69 42.99
CA VAL A 728 27.62 46.86 42.57
C VAL A 728 27.99 47.10 41.11
N THR A 729 27.01 47.42 40.26
CA THR A 729 27.24 47.77 38.84
C THR A 729 28.15 48.97 38.64
N LEU A 730 28.29 49.86 39.62
CA LEU A 730 29.24 50.98 39.56
C LEU A 730 30.71 50.50 39.52
N ASN A 731 31.00 49.29 39.99
CA ASN A 731 32.35 48.71 39.90
C ASN A 731 32.80 48.46 38.46
N GLU A 732 31.87 48.27 37.51
CA GLU A 732 32.22 48.17 36.09
C GLU A 732 32.78 49.50 35.59
N GLY A 733 32.15 50.63 35.94
CA GLY A 733 32.65 51.97 35.63
C GLY A 733 34.00 52.30 36.28
N PHE A 734 34.27 51.71 37.45
CA PHE A 734 35.58 51.78 38.11
C PHE A 734 36.65 50.95 37.40
N SER A 735 36.30 49.72 37.01
CA SER A 735 37.22 48.79 36.33
C SER A 735 37.61 49.27 34.93
N ASP A 736 36.67 49.89 34.22
CA ASP A 736 36.87 50.48 32.89
C ASP A 736 37.64 51.81 32.91
N ASN A 737 38.06 52.30 34.09
CA ASN A 737 38.65 53.63 34.31
C ASN A 737 37.80 54.82 33.81
N ARG A 738 36.50 54.62 33.56
CA ARG A 738 35.56 55.71 33.20
C ARG A 738 35.28 56.61 34.40
N LEU A 739 35.21 56.01 35.58
CA LEU A 739 34.98 56.70 36.85
C LEU A 739 36.13 56.40 37.80
N GLN A 740 36.69 57.45 38.40
CA GLN A 740 37.72 57.29 39.43
C GLN A 740 37.05 56.89 40.76
N PRO A 741 37.37 55.71 41.35
CA PRO A 741 36.73 55.22 42.56
C PRO A 741 36.94 56.17 43.75
N THR A 742 38.16 56.70 43.88
CA THR A 742 38.54 57.60 44.97
C THR A 742 37.73 58.89 44.97
N ALA A 743 37.38 59.40 43.79
CA ALA A 743 36.64 60.64 43.62
C ALA A 743 35.14 60.45 43.85
N ILE A 744 34.53 59.42 43.25
CA ILE A 744 33.09 59.12 43.42
C ILE A 744 32.77 58.68 44.86
N LEU A 745 33.52 57.72 45.40
CA LEU A 745 33.32 57.27 46.78
C LEU A 745 33.71 58.34 47.80
N GLY A 746 34.69 59.18 47.48
CA GLY A 746 35.02 60.39 48.22
C GLY A 746 33.83 61.35 48.30
N MET A 747 33.12 61.58 47.19
CA MET A 747 31.92 62.41 47.16
C MET A 747 30.77 61.82 47.98
N PHE A 748 30.50 60.51 47.88
CA PHE A 748 29.49 59.88 48.74
C PHE A 748 29.84 59.99 50.23
N ARG A 749 31.11 59.79 50.58
CA ARG A 749 31.57 60.00 51.96
C ARG A 749 31.41 61.45 52.39
N HIS A 750 31.71 62.42 51.52
CA HIS A 750 31.52 63.84 51.79
C HIS A 750 30.03 64.15 52.08
N ILE A 751 29.11 63.64 51.27
CA ILE A 751 27.66 63.78 51.48
C ILE A 751 27.26 63.20 52.85
N ILE A 752 27.67 61.97 53.16
CA ILE A 752 27.36 61.32 54.44
C ILE A 752 27.87 62.14 55.64
N GLN A 753 29.08 62.69 55.54
CA GLN A 753 29.74 63.37 56.67
C GLN A 753 29.26 64.80 56.89
N HIS A 754 28.97 65.53 55.81
CA HIS A 754 28.72 66.98 55.87
C HIS A 754 27.27 67.38 55.62
N ARG A 755 26.42 66.49 55.08
CA ARG A 755 25.01 66.79 54.75
C ARG A 755 24.04 65.93 55.56
N PRO A 756 23.64 66.36 56.78
CA PRO A 756 22.77 65.55 57.65
C PRO A 756 21.36 65.32 57.12
N ARG A 757 20.91 66.11 56.14
CA ARG A 757 19.60 65.93 55.46
C ARG A 757 19.66 64.87 54.36
N PHE A 758 20.84 64.45 53.92
CA PHE A 758 21.00 63.35 52.98
C PHE A 758 21.29 62.05 53.73
N ARG A 759 20.55 61.00 53.35
CA ARG A 759 20.72 59.64 53.84
C ARG A 759 21.00 58.75 52.63
N LEU A 760 22.05 57.92 52.70
CA LEU A 760 22.41 57.00 51.63
C LEU A 760 22.02 55.57 52.02
N LEU A 761 21.25 54.91 51.16
CA LEU A 761 20.88 53.51 51.28
C LEU A 761 21.30 52.78 50.01
N PHE A 762 22.15 51.77 50.15
CA PHE A 762 22.68 50.98 49.05
C PHE A 762 21.99 49.62 49.03
N GLY A 763 21.39 49.23 47.90
CA GLY A 763 20.79 47.90 47.69
C GLY A 763 21.73 47.02 46.89
N GLY A 764 22.02 45.80 47.36
CA GLY A 764 22.90 44.91 46.61
C GLY A 764 22.98 43.48 47.13
N THR A 765 23.63 42.63 46.35
CA THR A 765 23.89 41.21 46.70
C THR A 765 25.24 40.99 47.36
N HIS A 766 26.05 42.03 47.53
CA HIS A 766 27.39 41.98 48.11
C HIS A 766 27.50 42.93 49.29
N THR A 767 28.26 42.53 50.29
CA THR A 767 28.64 43.43 51.39
C THR A 767 29.77 44.37 50.96
N PHE A 768 29.91 45.56 51.57
CA PHE A 768 31.03 46.45 51.22
C PHE A 768 32.41 45.83 51.52
N SER A 769 32.50 44.91 52.49
CA SER A 769 33.72 44.15 52.77
C SER A 769 34.15 43.23 51.62
N GLU A 770 33.20 42.78 50.79
CA GLU A 770 33.48 41.96 49.62
C GLU A 770 33.95 42.79 48.41
N LEU A 771 33.86 44.12 48.49
CA LEU A 771 34.15 45.02 47.38
C LEU A 771 35.42 45.84 47.63
N GLN A 772 36.44 45.58 46.81
CA GLN A 772 37.82 46.08 46.98
C GLN A 772 37.93 47.60 47.22
N HIS A 773 37.11 48.40 46.53
CA HIS A 773 37.16 49.87 46.64
C HIS A 773 36.27 50.46 47.75
N TRP A 774 35.21 49.76 48.16
CA TRP A 774 34.16 50.34 49.01
C TRP A 774 34.47 50.29 50.51
N ALA A 775 35.13 49.23 50.97
CA ALA A 775 35.42 49.00 52.38
C ALA A 775 36.20 50.15 53.07
N SER A 776 37.09 50.83 52.33
CA SER A 776 37.91 51.92 52.86
C SER A 776 37.16 53.27 52.97
N TYR A 777 36.08 53.46 52.21
CA TYR A 777 35.29 54.71 52.20
C TYR A 777 34.04 54.61 53.07
N MET A 778 33.49 53.39 53.25
CA MET A 778 32.24 53.13 53.99
C MET A 778 32.49 52.33 55.28
N ILE A 779 33.42 52.79 56.11
CA ILE A 779 33.91 52.07 57.31
C ILE A 779 32.80 51.80 58.35
N ASN A 780 31.84 52.72 58.48
CA ASN A 780 30.77 52.65 59.49
C ASN A 780 29.41 52.23 58.90
N VAL A 781 29.39 51.48 57.80
CA VAL A 781 28.14 51.00 57.21
C VAL A 781 27.31 50.19 58.20
N GLN A 782 25.99 50.41 58.23
CA GLN A 782 25.04 49.53 58.90
C GLN A 782 24.33 48.66 57.87
N THR A 783 24.52 47.35 57.98
CA THR A 783 23.90 46.37 57.08
C THR A 783 22.55 45.93 57.62
N VAL A 784 21.50 46.07 56.82
CA VAL A 784 20.17 45.50 57.04
C VAL A 784 20.02 44.31 56.11
N HIS A 785 19.93 43.11 56.69
CA HIS A 785 19.85 41.86 55.92
C HIS A 785 18.39 41.51 55.57
N ILE A 786 18.13 41.26 54.29
CA ILE A 786 16.87 40.70 53.78
C ILE A 786 17.08 39.22 53.47
N SER A 787 16.62 38.37 54.37
CA SER A 787 16.58 36.91 54.21
C SER A 787 15.29 36.44 53.51
N TYR A 788 15.13 35.12 53.41
CA TYR A 788 13.85 34.48 53.12
C TYR A 788 12.74 35.00 54.04
N LEU A 789 11.49 34.93 53.56
CA LEU A 789 10.32 35.21 54.37
C LEU A 789 10.27 34.25 55.57
N SER A 790 9.69 34.70 56.69
CA SER A 790 9.44 33.82 57.83
C SER A 790 8.44 32.73 57.44
N GLU A 791 8.39 31.63 58.20
CA GLU A 791 7.37 30.59 57.98
C GLU A 791 5.96 31.19 58.06
N HIS A 792 5.72 32.10 59.00
CA HIS A 792 4.45 32.79 59.16
C HIS A 792 4.07 33.61 57.93
N ASP A 793 4.98 34.48 57.46
CA ASP A 793 4.73 35.33 56.28
C ASP A 793 4.58 34.49 55.00
N THR A 794 5.33 33.39 54.88
CA THR A 794 5.24 32.46 53.76
C THR A 794 3.91 31.75 53.74
N ARG A 795 3.45 31.26 54.90
CA ARG A 795 2.15 30.60 55.04
C ARG A 795 1.02 31.57 54.74
N GLN A 796 1.07 32.79 55.26
CA GLN A 796 0.08 33.82 54.97
C GLN A 796 0.02 34.13 53.47
N LEU A 797 1.16 34.26 52.79
CA LEU A 797 1.23 34.48 51.35
C LEU A 797 0.63 33.33 50.51
N ILE A 798 0.75 32.09 51.00
CA ILE A 798 0.24 30.89 50.31
C ILE A 798 -1.25 30.65 50.61
N GLU A 799 -1.66 30.76 51.87
CA GLU A 799 -3.02 30.46 52.32
C GLU A 799 -3.99 31.63 52.08
N GLN A 800 -3.49 32.86 52.07
CA GLN A 800 -4.27 34.09 51.86
C GLN A 800 -3.56 35.04 50.88
N PRO A 801 -3.37 34.64 49.60
CA PRO A 801 -2.96 35.58 48.56
C PRO A 801 -4.11 36.57 48.36
N VAL A 802 -3.93 37.80 48.87
CA VAL A 802 -4.94 38.88 48.80
C VAL A 802 -5.32 39.17 47.35
#